data_AF-A0A6G3SWW0-F1
#
_entry.id   AF-A0A6G3SWW0-F1
#
_cell.length_a   1.000
_cell.length_b   1.000
_cell.length_c   1.000
_cell.angle_alpha   90.00
_cell.angle_beta   90.00
_cell.angle_gamma   90.00
#
_symmetry.space_group_name_H-M   'P 1'
#
loop_
_entity.id
_entity.type
_entity.pdbx_description
1 polymer ?
#
loop_
_entity_poly.entity_id
_entity_poly.type
_entity_poly.pdbx_seq_one_letter_code
_entity_poly.pdbx_strand_id
1 'polypeptide(L)'
;RPALPDTVAAHERPAARDLLEPWLGLAGSTAGAGLRDRLLKCVLRLCPGPWSADEVTVLARHAGTVTDAFDAAAGGGAADGSPGGTVARAAAGWAGELADVLHAVAPHLSAVQRFTVVEGLRALPPTGPDNPPRPGTAASALTLLRQLGAVLVRADLDRALAAAHLGADPWNAAPAVLREAFGVPAEQAIVDEPAAWRAELTESVRTPEALAEFRGRTVAAGVGPRRTPGTDGAGRTPTAPTSRELLSALVEAYPGAAPGVRGRLVDWMTALQPLDAPEWTIAETSAARACSESPACSSRPVRADDLDQPRSAAQRSRLLDMLEAKRPDRRTAAARALLDWPEPEVARAVLRAYLRGRVDVLPATATLDLLIHPENHTTAHPGEGGGRHPAVVELTARGVLPERALRWAALLPEDDLLPLVPLIVGWWEHGSPAVYVAARTTLHHVPADVLAHLLGPRVEAGDLGLIDLLTGVELLRTPALTRAERRLRTEGRDAWADALVLVDGPLRTPGAAHEDAAALDALRTPFRNPAAPVDRPSPADLLDLARTGTPERIRQALTRLVEERAPARGAVPEPELRTLVEELLRHPRAGVRLHAHRASRALFDRDTHARLTTLLLSDPSQDVVRMAARTLGRAGWEPALPDLVRLLDHAKPVVRKAARDALVGFGGAAVPVLRRTEAHARPDRRPLYTDVLAEISAAGV
;
A
#
# COMPACT_ATOMS: atom_id res chain seq x y z
N ARG A 1 37.16 -36.92 -20.54
CA ARG A 1 36.47 -35.61 -20.48
C ARG A 1 35.02 -35.93 -20.15
N PRO A 2 34.50 -35.59 -18.96
CA PRO A 2 33.10 -35.90 -18.65
C PRO A 2 32.20 -35.12 -19.61
N ALA A 3 31.35 -35.83 -20.34
CA ALA A 3 30.29 -35.23 -21.15
C ALA A 3 29.18 -34.74 -20.23
N LEU A 4 28.56 -33.60 -20.55
CA LEU A 4 27.43 -33.08 -19.79
C LEU A 4 26.23 -34.03 -20.01
N PRO A 5 25.61 -34.58 -18.95
CA PRO A 5 24.40 -35.39 -19.11
C PRO A 5 23.22 -34.47 -19.44
N ASP A 6 22.53 -34.74 -20.55
CA ASP A 6 21.44 -33.87 -21.02
C ASP A 6 20.15 -34.05 -20.21
N THR A 7 19.87 -35.24 -19.66
CA THR A 7 18.84 -35.48 -18.63
C THR A 7 19.01 -36.86 -17.99
N VAL A 8 18.91 -36.96 -16.66
CA VAL A 8 18.84 -38.25 -15.93
C VAL A 8 17.39 -38.71 -15.85
N ALA A 9 17.12 -39.97 -16.19
CA ALA A 9 15.78 -40.54 -16.07
C ALA A 9 15.34 -40.57 -14.58
N ALA A 10 14.05 -40.34 -14.31
CA ALA A 10 13.56 -40.13 -12.94
C ALA A 10 13.90 -41.27 -11.95
N HIS A 11 14.13 -42.50 -12.46
CA HIS A 11 14.47 -43.68 -11.68
C HIS A 11 15.96 -43.77 -11.27
N GLU A 12 16.86 -43.04 -11.92
CA GLU A 12 18.31 -43.03 -11.63
C GLU A 12 18.72 -41.92 -10.64
N ARG A 13 17.79 -41.00 -10.34
CA ARG A 13 18.03 -39.84 -9.45
C ARG A 13 18.40 -40.20 -8.00
N PRO A 14 17.82 -41.24 -7.36
CA PRO A 14 18.20 -41.62 -5.99
C PRO A 14 19.67 -42.07 -5.91
N ALA A 15 20.09 -42.97 -6.81
CA ALA A 15 21.47 -43.45 -6.87
C ALA A 15 22.48 -42.34 -7.22
N ALA A 16 22.07 -41.35 -8.01
CA ALA A 16 22.91 -40.18 -8.28
C ALA A 16 23.07 -39.26 -7.06
N ARG A 17 22.02 -39.12 -6.23
CA ARG A 17 22.04 -38.33 -4.99
C ARG A 17 22.92 -38.97 -3.90
N ASP A 18 23.00 -40.29 -3.84
CA ASP A 18 23.91 -41.02 -2.93
C ASP A 18 25.39 -40.74 -3.22
N LEU A 19 25.72 -40.32 -4.44
CA LEU A 19 27.10 -40.01 -4.86
C LEU A 19 27.48 -38.53 -4.65
N LEU A 20 26.59 -37.70 -4.10
CA LEU A 20 26.80 -36.25 -3.96
C LEU A 20 28.09 -35.88 -3.23
N GLU A 21 28.36 -36.48 -2.06
CA GLU A 21 29.56 -36.21 -1.25
C GLU A 21 30.87 -36.61 -1.94
N PRO A 22 31.01 -37.84 -2.49
CA PRO A 22 32.19 -38.23 -3.28
C PRO A 22 32.51 -37.28 -4.44
N TRP A 23 31.50 -36.83 -5.18
CA TRP A 23 31.72 -35.94 -6.33
C TRP A 23 32.13 -34.52 -5.91
N LEU A 24 31.56 -33.99 -4.83
CA LEU A 24 31.96 -32.68 -4.27
C LEU A 24 33.38 -32.72 -3.70
N GLY A 25 33.77 -33.83 -3.06
CA GLY A 25 35.15 -34.07 -2.62
C GLY A 25 36.15 -34.14 -3.78
N LEU A 26 35.76 -34.76 -4.90
CA LEU A 26 36.57 -34.77 -6.12
C LEU A 26 36.72 -33.37 -6.74
N ALA A 27 35.64 -32.58 -6.76
CA ALA A 27 35.71 -31.18 -7.21
C ALA A 27 36.63 -30.33 -6.33
N GLY A 28 36.59 -30.52 -5.01
CA GLY A 28 37.45 -29.78 -4.07
C GLY A 28 38.93 -30.14 -4.12
N SER A 29 39.27 -31.38 -4.43
CA SER A 29 40.66 -31.83 -4.61
C SER A 29 41.25 -31.47 -5.99
N THR A 30 40.42 -30.95 -6.91
CA THR A 30 40.84 -30.59 -8.26
C THR A 30 41.41 -29.16 -8.30
N ALA A 31 42.69 -29.00 -8.67
CA ALA A 31 43.36 -27.70 -8.73
C ALA A 31 42.94 -26.82 -9.93
N GLY A 32 42.56 -27.42 -11.06
CA GLY A 32 42.20 -26.68 -12.28
C GLY A 32 40.76 -26.16 -12.27
N ALA A 33 40.59 -24.84 -12.30
CA ALA A 33 39.28 -24.16 -12.27
C ALA A 33 38.30 -24.69 -13.35
N GLY A 34 38.76 -24.86 -14.60
CA GLY A 34 37.91 -25.34 -15.68
C GLY A 34 37.47 -26.82 -15.57
N LEU A 35 38.20 -27.66 -14.81
CA LEU A 35 37.78 -29.05 -14.55
C LEU A 35 36.87 -29.11 -13.33
N ARG A 36 37.15 -28.30 -12.29
CA ARG A 36 36.29 -28.11 -11.12
C ARG A 36 34.89 -27.65 -11.52
N ASP A 37 34.78 -26.65 -12.39
CA ASP A 37 33.49 -26.15 -12.88
C ASP A 37 32.69 -27.21 -13.63
N ARG A 38 33.35 -28.05 -14.42
CA ARG A 38 32.67 -29.15 -15.15
C ARG A 38 32.17 -30.23 -14.20
N LEU A 39 32.94 -30.57 -13.18
CA LEU A 39 32.53 -31.53 -12.15
C LEU A 39 31.33 -30.98 -11.37
N LEU A 40 31.39 -29.73 -10.92
CA LEU A 40 30.26 -29.08 -10.24
C LEU A 40 29.01 -28.99 -11.13
N LYS A 41 29.15 -28.62 -12.41
CA LYS A 41 28.03 -28.62 -13.38
C LYS A 41 27.40 -29.99 -13.53
N CYS A 42 28.21 -31.06 -13.63
CA CYS A 42 27.69 -32.41 -13.69
C CYS A 42 26.93 -32.77 -12.40
N VAL A 43 27.50 -32.49 -11.23
CA VAL A 43 26.86 -32.78 -9.93
C VAL A 43 25.51 -32.08 -9.80
N LEU A 44 25.44 -30.78 -10.09
CA LEU A 44 24.20 -30.00 -9.94
C LEU A 44 23.12 -30.39 -10.95
N ARG A 45 23.50 -30.88 -12.14
CA ARG A 45 22.56 -31.42 -13.14
C ARG A 45 22.07 -32.83 -12.81
N LEU A 46 22.92 -33.64 -12.16
CA LEU A 46 22.56 -34.98 -11.68
C LEU A 46 21.70 -34.89 -10.41
N CYS A 47 21.90 -33.87 -9.58
CA CYS A 47 21.19 -33.62 -8.32
C CYS A 47 20.51 -32.24 -8.28
N PRO A 48 19.48 -32.00 -9.13
CA PRO A 48 18.74 -30.75 -9.09
C PRO A 48 17.93 -30.66 -7.79
N GLY A 49 17.78 -29.42 -7.29
CA GLY A 49 16.94 -29.12 -6.13
C GLY A 49 15.45 -29.44 -6.35
N PRO A 50 14.63 -29.49 -5.29
CA PRO A 50 14.97 -29.16 -3.90
C PRO A 50 15.83 -30.22 -3.21
N TRP A 51 16.70 -29.79 -2.30
CA TRP A 51 17.63 -30.63 -1.51
C TRP A 51 17.08 -30.93 -0.11
N SER A 52 17.34 -32.13 0.41
CA SER A 52 17.04 -32.51 1.79
C SER A 52 18.01 -31.84 2.78
N ALA A 53 17.67 -31.83 4.07
CA ALA A 53 18.55 -31.28 5.11
C ALA A 53 19.92 -31.98 5.16
N ASP A 54 19.96 -33.28 4.88
CA ASP A 54 21.20 -34.06 4.82
C ASP A 54 22.05 -33.68 3.60
N GLU A 55 21.41 -33.50 2.43
CA GLU A 55 22.07 -33.02 1.21
C GLU A 55 22.61 -31.59 1.38
N VAL A 56 21.89 -30.70 2.07
CA VAL A 56 22.35 -29.35 2.41
C VAL A 56 23.55 -29.39 3.35
N THR A 57 23.57 -30.32 4.30
CA THR A 57 24.71 -30.50 5.21
C THR A 57 25.97 -30.95 4.46
N VAL A 58 25.81 -31.85 3.49
CA VAL A 58 26.90 -32.28 2.58
C VAL A 58 27.39 -31.12 1.72
N LEU A 59 26.48 -30.34 1.12
CA LEU A 59 26.83 -29.14 0.34
C LEU A 59 27.56 -28.10 1.20
N ALA A 60 27.14 -27.92 2.46
CA ALA A 60 27.76 -26.99 3.40
C ALA A 60 29.20 -27.38 3.76
N ARG A 61 29.51 -28.67 3.92
CA ARG A 61 30.90 -29.14 4.13
C ARG A 61 31.82 -28.76 2.97
N HIS A 62 31.28 -28.65 1.77
CA HIS A 62 32.01 -28.28 0.55
C HIS A 62 31.74 -26.84 0.09
N ALA A 63 31.23 -25.96 0.96
CA ALA A 63 30.89 -24.59 0.60
C ALA A 63 32.08 -23.77 0.04
N GLY A 64 33.31 -24.07 0.47
CA GLY A 64 34.53 -23.45 -0.07
C GLY A 64 34.67 -23.66 -1.58
N THR A 65 34.41 -24.88 -2.06
CA THR A 65 34.57 -25.20 -3.48
C THR A 65 33.50 -24.54 -4.35
N VAL A 66 32.30 -24.38 -3.79
CA VAL A 66 31.17 -23.68 -4.42
C VAL A 66 31.43 -22.17 -4.49
N THR A 67 31.95 -21.57 -3.42
CA THR A 67 32.28 -20.14 -3.36
C THR A 67 33.46 -19.76 -4.24
N ASP A 68 34.50 -20.60 -4.30
CA ASP A 68 35.64 -20.41 -5.22
C ASP A 68 35.20 -20.50 -6.69
N ALA A 69 34.31 -21.43 -7.01
CA ALA A 69 33.75 -21.56 -8.37
C ALA A 69 32.84 -20.37 -8.72
N PHE A 70 32.10 -19.84 -7.74
CA PHE A 70 31.27 -18.65 -7.92
C PHE A 70 32.12 -17.39 -8.15
N ASP A 71 33.17 -17.19 -7.35
CA ASP A 71 34.11 -16.07 -7.50
C ASP A 71 34.82 -16.10 -8.86
N ALA A 72 35.30 -17.28 -9.28
CA ALA A 72 35.89 -17.48 -10.59
C ALA A 72 34.92 -17.20 -11.75
N ALA A 73 33.63 -17.52 -11.57
CA ALA A 73 32.59 -17.24 -12.56
C ALA A 73 32.18 -15.76 -12.58
N ALA A 74 32.17 -15.08 -11.44
CA ALA A 74 31.81 -13.67 -11.30
C ALA A 74 32.93 -12.72 -11.70
N GLY A 75 34.19 -13.05 -11.41
CA GLY A 75 35.39 -12.25 -11.67
C GLY A 75 35.93 -12.30 -13.11
N GLY A 76 35.15 -12.84 -14.07
CA GLY A 76 35.58 -13.11 -15.44
C GLY A 76 36.05 -11.88 -16.23
N GLY A 77 37.32 -11.48 -16.03
CA GLY A 77 38.01 -10.49 -16.85
C GLY A 77 39.12 -9.65 -16.19
N ALA A 78 39.58 -9.95 -14.96
CA ALA A 78 40.58 -9.09 -14.30
C ALA A 78 42.05 -9.54 -14.46
N ALA A 79 42.34 -10.74 -15.00
CA ALA A 79 43.71 -11.26 -15.01
C ALA A 79 44.40 -11.32 -16.39
N ASP A 80 43.68 -11.36 -17.51
CA ASP A 80 44.31 -11.38 -18.84
C ASP A 80 43.41 -10.73 -19.89
N GLY A 81 43.99 -9.88 -20.72
CA GLY A 81 43.30 -9.05 -21.70
C GLY A 81 42.37 -9.82 -22.64
N SER A 82 41.12 -9.35 -22.71
CA SER A 82 40.04 -9.71 -23.64
C SER A 82 39.51 -11.16 -23.60
N PRO A 83 38.36 -11.40 -22.94
CA PRO A 83 37.47 -12.50 -23.28
C PRO A 83 36.39 -12.03 -24.27
N GLY A 84 36.18 -12.78 -25.36
CA GLY A 84 35.05 -12.57 -26.26
C GLY A 84 33.70 -12.69 -25.51
N GLY A 85 32.71 -11.90 -25.91
CA GLY A 85 31.41 -11.77 -25.21
C GLY A 85 30.55 -13.02 -25.11
N THR A 86 31.00 -14.18 -25.63
CA THR A 86 30.39 -15.50 -25.47
C THR A 86 30.89 -16.23 -24.21
N VAL A 87 32.18 -16.08 -23.86
CA VAL A 87 32.78 -16.73 -22.68
C VAL A 87 32.30 -16.08 -21.38
N ALA A 88 32.25 -14.75 -21.34
CA ALA A 88 31.69 -13.99 -20.21
C ALA A 88 30.20 -14.31 -19.97
N ARG A 89 29.44 -14.62 -21.04
CA ARG A 89 28.01 -14.96 -20.97
C ARG A 89 27.78 -16.37 -20.43
N ALA A 90 28.63 -17.33 -20.81
CA ALA A 90 28.60 -18.68 -20.27
C ALA A 90 29.02 -18.73 -18.79
N ALA A 91 29.92 -17.83 -18.36
CA ALA A 91 30.30 -17.66 -16.96
C ALA A 91 29.14 -17.06 -16.13
N ALA A 92 28.44 -16.06 -16.64
CA ALA A 92 27.26 -15.48 -15.98
C ALA A 92 26.11 -16.48 -15.81
N GLY A 93 25.85 -17.32 -16.81
CA GLY A 93 24.86 -18.41 -16.70
C GLY A 93 25.24 -19.46 -15.64
N TRP A 94 26.53 -19.75 -15.50
CA TRP A 94 27.05 -20.66 -14.47
C TRP A 94 26.94 -20.08 -13.06
N ALA A 95 27.25 -18.80 -12.88
CA ALA A 95 27.06 -18.10 -11.62
C ALA A 95 25.59 -18.12 -11.15
N GLY A 96 24.64 -18.08 -12.10
CA GLY A 96 23.21 -18.24 -11.82
C GLY A 96 22.83 -19.64 -11.30
N GLU A 97 23.39 -20.72 -11.86
CA GLU A 97 23.17 -22.09 -11.38
C GLU A 97 23.77 -22.31 -9.97
N LEU A 98 24.88 -21.63 -9.65
CA LEU A 98 25.51 -21.67 -8.32
C LEU A 98 24.73 -20.86 -7.26
N ALA A 99 23.96 -19.85 -7.65
CA ALA A 99 23.19 -19.01 -6.72
C ALA A 99 22.09 -19.79 -5.97
N ASP A 100 21.51 -20.82 -6.60
CA ASP A 100 20.52 -21.72 -5.99
C ASP A 100 21.16 -22.54 -4.84
N VAL A 101 22.40 -23.01 -5.05
CA VAL A 101 23.17 -23.75 -4.03
C VAL A 101 23.58 -22.81 -2.88
N LEU A 102 23.98 -21.58 -3.21
CA LEU A 102 24.36 -20.58 -2.22
C LEU A 102 23.19 -20.19 -1.30
N HIS A 103 21.94 -20.17 -1.79
CA HIS A 103 20.76 -20.00 -0.92
C HIS A 103 20.63 -21.11 0.12
N ALA A 104 20.80 -22.36 -0.31
CA ALA A 104 20.65 -23.51 0.58
C ALA A 104 21.75 -23.54 1.66
N VAL A 105 22.95 -23.07 1.32
CA VAL A 105 24.13 -23.15 2.19
C VAL A 105 24.41 -21.85 2.96
N ALA A 106 23.73 -20.74 2.65
CA ALA A 106 23.97 -19.41 3.24
C ALA A 106 24.11 -19.39 4.78
N PRO A 107 23.27 -20.12 5.57
CA PRO A 107 23.40 -20.16 7.03
C PRO A 107 24.74 -20.76 7.52
N HIS A 108 25.36 -21.62 6.72
CA HIS A 108 26.56 -22.38 7.05
C HIS A 108 27.86 -21.75 6.51
N LEU A 109 27.78 -20.63 5.78
CA LEU A 109 28.96 -19.93 5.27
C LEU A 109 29.72 -19.17 6.36
N SER A 110 31.05 -19.14 6.27
CA SER A 110 31.88 -18.27 7.11
C SER A 110 31.78 -16.80 6.71
N ALA A 111 32.17 -15.87 7.58
CA ALA A 111 32.11 -14.43 7.30
C ALA A 111 32.92 -14.03 6.04
N VAL A 112 34.09 -14.65 5.82
CA VAL A 112 34.93 -14.42 4.64
C VAL A 112 34.22 -14.86 3.37
N GLN A 113 33.63 -16.06 3.37
CA GLN A 113 32.88 -16.59 2.24
C GLN A 113 31.65 -15.73 1.91
N ARG A 114 30.94 -15.24 2.95
CA ARG A 114 29.80 -14.33 2.75
C ARG A 114 30.23 -13.05 2.04
N PHE A 115 31.36 -12.46 2.45
CA PHE A 115 31.90 -11.26 1.82
C PHE A 115 32.26 -11.48 0.34
N THR A 116 32.99 -12.56 0.03
CA THR A 116 33.35 -12.92 -1.36
C THR A 116 32.12 -13.11 -2.25
N VAL A 117 31.08 -13.80 -1.74
CA VAL A 117 29.85 -14.00 -2.49
C VAL A 117 29.10 -12.68 -2.71
N VAL A 118 29.07 -11.78 -1.73
CA VAL A 118 28.45 -10.45 -1.87
C VAL A 118 29.15 -9.60 -2.94
N GLU A 119 30.49 -9.57 -2.94
CA GLU A 119 31.26 -8.85 -3.97
C GLU A 119 31.06 -9.48 -5.35
N GLY A 120 31.10 -10.81 -5.45
CA GLY A 120 30.84 -11.54 -6.69
C GLY A 120 29.44 -11.26 -7.26
N LEU A 121 28.40 -11.29 -6.42
CA LEU A 121 27.03 -10.94 -6.83
C LEU A 121 26.93 -9.52 -7.39
N ARG A 122 27.66 -8.57 -6.79
CA ARG A 122 27.74 -7.16 -7.25
C ARG A 122 28.63 -6.97 -8.49
N ALA A 123 29.50 -7.92 -8.80
CA ALA A 123 30.34 -7.88 -9.99
C ALA A 123 29.65 -8.50 -11.22
N LEU A 124 28.61 -9.32 -11.05
CA LEU A 124 27.93 -10.00 -12.15
C LEU A 124 27.29 -9.01 -13.16
N PRO A 125 27.50 -9.22 -14.48
CA PRO A 125 26.87 -8.39 -15.51
C PRO A 125 25.36 -8.63 -15.58
N PRO A 126 24.56 -7.62 -15.96
CA PRO A 126 23.12 -7.81 -16.19
C PRO A 126 22.90 -8.87 -17.27
N THR A 127 22.09 -9.88 -16.97
CA THR A 127 21.80 -10.98 -17.89
C THR A 127 21.08 -10.47 -19.14
N GLY A 128 21.68 -10.73 -20.31
CA GLY A 128 21.11 -10.34 -21.61
C GLY A 128 19.97 -11.27 -22.08
N PRO A 129 19.29 -10.91 -23.19
CA PRO A 129 18.05 -11.54 -23.66
C PRO A 129 18.18 -13.01 -24.11
N ASP A 130 19.39 -13.52 -24.34
CA ASP A 130 19.61 -14.86 -24.90
C ASP A 130 19.59 -15.99 -23.86
N ASN A 131 19.53 -15.68 -22.56
CA ASN A 131 19.48 -16.68 -21.50
C ASN A 131 18.58 -16.17 -20.36
N PRO A 132 17.24 -16.32 -20.47
CA PRO A 132 16.34 -15.76 -19.48
C PRO A 132 16.64 -16.38 -18.10
N PRO A 133 16.73 -15.55 -17.05
CA PRO A 133 16.79 -16.06 -15.69
C PRO A 133 15.60 -16.99 -15.45
N ARG A 134 15.79 -18.12 -14.74
CA ARG A 134 14.66 -18.91 -14.27
C ARG A 134 13.71 -17.99 -13.48
N PRO A 135 12.38 -18.12 -13.62
CA PRO A 135 11.43 -17.30 -12.88
C PRO A 135 11.77 -17.33 -11.38
N GLY A 136 11.98 -16.15 -10.78
CA GLY A 136 12.35 -16.00 -9.35
C GLY A 136 13.82 -15.71 -9.03
N THR A 137 14.73 -15.74 -10.01
CA THR A 137 16.19 -15.58 -9.75
C THR A 137 16.67 -14.14 -9.52
N ALA A 138 15.98 -13.12 -10.05
CA ALA A 138 16.31 -11.72 -9.78
C ALA A 138 15.87 -11.28 -8.36
N ALA A 139 14.75 -11.84 -7.91
CA ALA A 139 14.28 -11.81 -6.53
C ALA A 139 15.30 -12.53 -5.62
N SER A 140 15.68 -13.77 -5.96
CA SER A 140 16.63 -14.54 -5.17
C SER A 140 17.98 -13.84 -4.91
N ALA A 141 18.48 -13.00 -5.83
CA ALA A 141 19.71 -12.24 -5.59
C ALA A 141 19.64 -11.28 -4.39
N LEU A 142 18.51 -10.59 -4.17
CA LEU A 142 18.33 -9.70 -3.01
C LEU A 142 18.15 -10.50 -1.71
N THR A 143 17.43 -11.62 -1.77
CA THR A 143 17.27 -12.57 -0.66
C THR A 143 18.62 -13.11 -0.23
N LEU A 144 19.47 -13.51 -1.19
CA LEU A 144 20.81 -14.00 -0.91
C LEU A 144 21.67 -12.92 -0.24
N LEU A 145 21.66 -11.70 -0.76
CA LEU A 145 22.38 -10.59 -0.14
C LEU A 145 21.97 -10.38 1.32
N ARG A 146 20.67 -10.45 1.64
CA ARG A 146 20.17 -10.35 3.03
C ARG A 146 20.55 -11.56 3.89
N GLN A 147 20.43 -12.78 3.37
CA GLN A 147 20.84 -14.00 4.08
C GLN A 147 22.33 -13.99 4.42
N LEU A 148 23.15 -13.36 3.58
CA LEU A 148 24.59 -13.17 3.79
C LEU A 148 24.91 -11.97 4.71
N GLY A 149 23.91 -11.19 5.12
CA GLY A 149 24.05 -10.03 6.00
C GLY A 149 24.51 -8.74 5.31
N ALA A 150 24.36 -8.62 3.99
CA ALA A 150 24.70 -7.42 3.25
C ALA A 150 23.60 -6.35 3.36
N VAL A 151 24.03 -5.09 3.42
CA VAL A 151 23.17 -3.91 3.29
C VAL A 151 22.88 -3.69 1.79
N LEU A 152 21.62 -3.81 1.40
CA LEU A 152 21.08 -3.48 0.09
C LEU A 152 21.22 -1.99 -0.21
N VAL A 153 21.87 -1.68 -1.33
CA VAL A 153 21.97 -0.31 -1.85
C VAL A 153 21.06 -0.12 -3.06
N ARG A 154 20.81 1.14 -3.44
CA ARG A 154 19.98 1.46 -4.61
C ARG A 154 20.48 0.82 -5.90
N ALA A 155 21.80 0.70 -6.05
CA ALA A 155 22.42 0.03 -7.19
C ALA A 155 22.10 -1.47 -7.26
N ASP A 156 21.91 -2.14 -6.11
CA ASP A 156 21.54 -3.56 -6.05
C ASP A 156 20.09 -3.73 -6.56
N LEU A 157 19.19 -2.85 -6.14
CA LEU A 157 17.79 -2.83 -6.59
C LEU A 157 17.65 -2.46 -8.08
N ASP A 158 18.35 -1.43 -8.56
CA ASP A 158 18.30 -1.02 -9.97
C ASP A 158 18.82 -2.14 -10.89
N ARG A 159 19.82 -2.91 -10.45
CA ARG A 159 20.34 -4.08 -11.17
C ARG A 159 19.32 -5.22 -11.20
N ALA A 160 18.70 -5.53 -10.06
CA ALA A 160 17.65 -6.55 -9.98
C ALA A 160 16.44 -6.18 -10.85
N LEU A 161 16.06 -4.90 -10.87
CA LEU A 161 15.01 -4.39 -11.75
C LEU A 161 15.41 -4.46 -13.22
N ALA A 162 16.63 -4.08 -13.59
CA ALA A 162 17.11 -4.19 -14.97
C ALA A 162 17.09 -5.66 -15.45
N ALA A 163 17.53 -6.60 -14.62
CA ALA A 163 17.46 -8.03 -14.91
C ALA A 163 16.00 -8.53 -15.05
N ALA A 164 15.10 -8.08 -14.16
CA ALA A 164 13.67 -8.41 -14.25
C ALA A 164 13.02 -7.89 -15.54
N HIS A 165 13.43 -6.72 -16.04
CA HIS A 165 12.91 -6.17 -17.30
C HIS A 165 13.41 -6.91 -18.55
N LEU A 166 14.56 -7.58 -18.47
CA LEU A 166 15.14 -8.37 -19.56
C LEU A 166 14.67 -9.84 -19.53
N GLY A 167 13.94 -10.25 -18.48
CA GLY A 167 13.42 -11.60 -18.31
C GLY A 167 12.15 -11.90 -19.12
N ALA A 168 11.71 -13.17 -19.06
CA ALA A 168 10.55 -13.66 -19.83
C ALA A 168 9.21 -13.04 -19.43
N ASP A 169 9.08 -12.57 -18.18
CA ASP A 169 7.86 -11.93 -17.66
C ASP A 169 8.20 -10.67 -16.83
N PRO A 170 8.42 -9.52 -17.50
CA PRO A 170 8.80 -8.29 -16.82
C PRO A 170 7.66 -7.69 -15.97
N TRP A 171 6.40 -8.05 -16.24
CA TRP A 171 5.22 -7.50 -15.57
C TRP A 171 5.05 -8.05 -14.16
N ASN A 172 5.40 -9.32 -13.95
CA ASN A 172 5.36 -9.95 -12.62
C ASN A 172 6.73 -9.96 -11.92
N ALA A 173 7.83 -10.02 -12.68
CA ALA A 173 9.18 -10.07 -12.10
C ALA A 173 9.58 -8.76 -11.40
N ALA A 174 9.26 -7.59 -11.97
CA ALA A 174 9.65 -6.31 -11.37
C ALA A 174 8.89 -6.01 -10.05
N PRO A 175 7.57 -6.24 -9.93
CA PRO A 175 6.88 -6.15 -8.65
C PRO A 175 7.38 -7.16 -7.62
N ALA A 176 7.75 -8.38 -8.03
CA ALA A 176 8.31 -9.37 -7.12
C ALA A 176 9.62 -8.87 -6.49
N VAL A 177 10.52 -8.32 -7.31
CA VAL A 177 11.77 -7.69 -6.84
C VAL A 177 11.50 -6.53 -5.88
N LEU A 178 10.50 -5.66 -6.16
CA LEU A 178 10.17 -4.54 -5.29
C LEU A 178 9.52 -4.97 -3.97
N ARG A 179 8.59 -5.93 -3.99
CA ARG A 179 7.98 -6.47 -2.78
C ARG A 179 9.04 -7.05 -1.86
N GLU A 180 9.96 -7.80 -2.43
CA GLU A 180 11.08 -8.33 -1.68
C GLU A 180 12.01 -7.21 -1.16
N ALA A 181 12.43 -6.27 -2.01
CA ALA A 181 13.32 -5.18 -1.63
C ALA A 181 12.78 -4.28 -0.51
N PHE A 182 11.45 -4.14 -0.40
CA PHE A 182 10.82 -3.34 0.65
C PHE A 182 10.11 -4.17 1.73
N GLY A 183 10.21 -5.51 1.70
CA GLY A 183 9.56 -6.38 2.71
C GLY A 183 8.03 -6.29 2.69
N VAL A 184 7.43 -6.07 1.52
CA VAL A 184 5.98 -6.05 1.34
C VAL A 184 5.50 -7.50 1.21
N PRO A 185 4.65 -8.00 2.13
CA PRO A 185 4.07 -9.34 2.00
C PRO A 185 3.36 -9.47 0.66
N ALA A 186 3.47 -10.62 0.01
CA ALA A 186 2.57 -10.94 -1.10
C ALA A 186 1.16 -11.07 -0.51
N GLU A 187 0.36 -10.01 -0.61
CA GLU A 187 -1.03 -10.03 -0.15
C GLU A 187 -1.74 -11.25 -0.77
N GLN A 188 -2.19 -12.16 0.09
CA GLN A 188 -3.33 -13.01 -0.21
C GLN A 188 -4.47 -12.03 -0.48
N ALA A 189 -5.02 -12.05 -1.69
CA ALA A 189 -6.08 -11.16 -2.12
C ALA A 189 -7.23 -11.14 -1.11
N ILE A 190 -7.20 -10.20 -0.17
CA ILE A 190 -8.38 -9.74 0.53
C ILE A 190 -9.04 -8.80 -0.46
N VAL A 191 -10.21 -9.22 -0.94
CA VAL A 191 -11.07 -8.46 -1.84
C VAL A 191 -11.66 -7.30 -1.04
N ASP A 192 -10.88 -6.25 -0.84
CA ASP A 192 -11.40 -4.92 -0.52
C ASP A 192 -11.44 -4.11 -1.80
N GLU A 193 -12.57 -3.43 -2.06
CA GLU A 193 -12.74 -2.60 -3.26
C GLU A 193 -11.53 -1.65 -3.42
N PRO A 194 -11.00 -1.49 -4.65
CA PRO A 194 -9.86 -0.62 -4.88
C PRO A 194 -10.23 0.82 -4.50
N ALA A 195 -9.68 1.30 -3.38
CA ALA A 195 -9.85 2.67 -2.94
C ALA A 195 -9.55 3.62 -4.11
N ALA A 196 -10.42 4.61 -4.34
CA ALA A 196 -10.37 5.49 -5.52
C ALA A 196 -8.99 6.15 -5.75
N TRP A 197 -8.21 6.36 -4.68
CA TRP A 197 -6.85 6.88 -4.75
C TRP A 197 -5.82 5.91 -5.37
N ARG A 198 -6.03 4.58 -5.29
CA ARG A 198 -5.16 3.58 -5.96
C ARG A 198 -5.32 3.61 -7.47
N ALA A 199 -6.55 3.80 -7.94
CA ALA A 199 -6.85 4.03 -9.36
C ALA A 199 -6.22 5.35 -9.84
N GLU A 200 -6.28 6.40 -9.01
CA GLU A 200 -5.62 7.68 -9.29
C GLU A 200 -4.09 7.57 -9.32
N LEU A 201 -3.48 6.82 -8.41
CA LEU A 201 -2.05 6.54 -8.42
C LEU A 201 -1.62 5.81 -9.69
N THR A 202 -2.36 4.77 -10.08
CA THR A 202 -2.13 3.98 -11.30
C THR A 202 -2.19 4.85 -12.57
N GLU A 203 -3.00 5.91 -12.55
CA GLU A 203 -3.04 6.90 -13.63
C GLU A 203 -1.87 7.90 -13.51
N SER A 204 -1.51 8.31 -12.30
CA SER A 204 -0.48 9.32 -12.02
C SER A 204 0.94 8.84 -12.36
N VAL A 205 1.23 7.53 -12.25
CA VAL A 205 2.55 6.95 -12.61
C VAL A 205 2.89 7.02 -14.11
N ARG A 206 1.94 7.45 -14.95
CA ARG A 206 2.13 7.59 -16.40
C ARG A 206 2.92 8.83 -16.79
N THR A 207 2.94 9.87 -15.95
CA THR A 207 3.70 11.11 -16.21
C THR A 207 4.43 11.60 -14.97
N PRO A 208 5.63 12.18 -15.12
CA PRO A 208 6.41 12.69 -13.99
C PRO A 208 5.71 13.84 -13.27
N GLU A 209 4.93 14.65 -13.99
CA GLU A 209 4.18 15.79 -13.45
C GLU A 209 2.97 15.33 -12.62
N ALA A 210 2.19 14.36 -13.11
CA ALA A 210 1.04 13.84 -12.36
C ALA A 210 1.46 13.09 -11.10
N LEU A 211 2.58 12.36 -11.15
CA LEU A 211 3.16 11.73 -9.96
C LEU A 211 3.57 12.77 -8.91
N ALA A 212 4.16 13.90 -9.33
CA ALA A 212 4.57 14.97 -8.43
C ALA A 212 3.36 15.68 -7.81
N GLU A 213 2.30 15.92 -8.58
CA GLU A 213 1.04 16.50 -8.11
C GLU A 213 0.31 15.57 -7.11
N PHE A 214 0.28 14.27 -7.40
CA PHE A 214 -0.27 13.25 -6.50
C PHE A 214 0.54 13.12 -5.20
N ARG A 215 1.88 13.16 -5.30
CA ARG A 215 2.76 13.19 -4.13
C ARG A 215 2.57 14.46 -3.29
N GLY A 216 2.42 15.62 -3.92
CA GLY A 216 2.16 16.89 -3.23
C GLY A 216 0.85 16.86 -2.44
N ARG A 217 -0.22 16.27 -3.00
CA ARG A 217 -1.51 16.12 -2.33
C ARG A 217 -1.50 15.10 -1.19
N THR A 218 -0.80 13.98 -1.36
CA THR A 218 -0.65 12.96 -0.30
C THR A 218 0.19 13.48 0.87
N VAL A 219 1.26 14.24 0.61
CA VAL A 219 2.04 14.91 1.67
C VAL A 219 1.23 16.01 2.37
N ALA A 220 0.46 16.81 1.63
CA ALA A 220 -0.42 17.83 2.22
C ALA A 220 -1.56 17.21 3.06
N ALA A 221 -2.07 16.05 2.66
CA ALA A 221 -3.08 15.29 3.41
C ALA A 221 -2.52 14.69 4.73
N GLY A 222 -1.22 14.41 4.80
CA GLY A 222 -0.53 13.92 6.00
C GLY A 222 -0.24 14.98 7.08
N VAL A 223 -0.42 16.28 6.79
CA VAL A 223 -0.16 17.39 7.72
C VAL A 223 -1.43 17.84 8.49
N GLY A 224 -2.61 17.30 8.14
CA GLY A 224 -3.85 17.60 8.86
C GLY A 224 -4.08 16.70 10.09
N PRO A 225 -4.74 17.19 11.16
CA PRO A 225 -5.12 16.34 12.28
C PRO A 225 -6.03 15.20 11.79
N ARG A 226 -5.65 13.94 12.06
CA ARG A 226 -6.52 12.78 11.83
C ARG A 226 -7.80 12.98 12.65
N ARG A 227 -8.93 13.21 11.98
CA ARG A 227 -10.24 13.18 12.64
C ARG A 227 -10.60 11.73 12.96
N THR A 228 -11.06 11.49 14.19
CA THR A 228 -11.60 10.20 14.62
C THR A 228 -12.84 9.84 13.80
N PRO A 229 -13.06 8.54 13.50
CA PRO A 229 -14.26 8.11 12.79
C PRO A 229 -15.45 8.11 13.76
N GLY A 230 -16.43 8.98 13.49
CA GLY A 230 -17.74 9.01 14.13
C GLY A 230 -18.83 9.02 13.05
N THR A 231 -19.86 8.22 13.29
CA THR A 231 -20.94 7.79 12.40
C THR A 231 -21.93 8.91 12.03
N ASP A 232 -22.14 9.14 10.72
CA ASP A 232 -23.43 8.94 10.02
C ASP A 232 -23.30 9.22 8.51
N GLY A 233 -23.99 8.40 7.72
CA GLY A 233 -23.70 8.16 6.31
C GLY A 233 -24.19 9.23 5.34
N ALA A 234 -23.26 9.80 4.57
CA ALA A 234 -23.34 10.03 3.12
C ALA A 234 -22.11 10.84 2.67
N GLY A 235 -20.93 10.24 2.77
CA GLY A 235 -19.68 10.87 2.33
C GLY A 235 -18.49 10.38 3.11
N ARG A 236 -18.03 9.14 2.83
CA ARG A 236 -16.69 8.72 3.23
C ARG A 236 -15.70 9.67 2.54
N THR A 237 -15.25 10.71 3.23
CA THR A 237 -14.00 11.38 2.83
C THR A 237 -12.91 10.33 2.90
N PRO A 238 -12.13 10.12 1.81
CA PRO A 238 -11.17 9.03 1.76
C PRO A 238 -10.17 9.20 2.89
N THR A 239 -10.12 8.21 3.79
CA THR A 239 -9.07 8.09 4.79
C THR A 239 -7.73 8.14 4.06
N ALA A 240 -6.83 9.02 4.51
CA ALA A 240 -5.51 9.15 3.90
C ALA A 240 -4.81 7.77 3.96
N PRO A 241 -4.20 7.31 2.86
CA PRO A 241 -3.64 5.97 2.79
C PRO A 241 -2.55 5.79 3.83
N THR A 242 -2.57 4.65 4.52
CA THR A 242 -1.43 4.31 5.37
C THR A 242 -0.19 4.19 4.50
N SER A 243 0.98 4.52 5.04
CA SER A 243 2.21 4.45 4.23
C SER A 243 2.54 3.02 3.75
N ARG A 244 2.00 1.97 4.40
CA ARG A 244 2.07 0.58 3.91
C ARG A 244 1.14 0.31 2.74
N GLU A 245 -0.11 0.79 2.79
CA GLU A 245 -1.03 0.71 1.64
C GLU A 245 -0.49 1.50 0.45
N LEU A 246 0.09 2.67 0.72
CA LEU A 246 0.75 3.49 -0.30
C LEU A 246 1.96 2.77 -0.89
N LEU A 247 2.79 2.13 -0.07
CA LEU A 247 3.93 1.34 -0.54
C LEU A 247 3.48 0.16 -1.41
N SER A 248 2.48 -0.63 -0.97
CA SER A 248 1.92 -1.74 -1.76
C SER A 248 1.37 -1.24 -3.10
N ALA A 249 0.59 -0.16 -3.08
CA ALA A 249 0.02 0.43 -4.29
C ALA A 249 1.08 1.01 -5.24
N LEU A 250 2.18 1.57 -4.72
CA LEU A 250 3.32 2.02 -5.53
C LEU A 250 4.00 0.83 -6.22
N VAL A 251 4.11 -0.33 -5.55
CA VAL A 251 4.72 -1.54 -6.11
C VAL A 251 3.84 -2.13 -7.21
N GLU A 252 2.52 -2.14 -7.03
CA GLU A 252 1.55 -2.57 -8.04
C GLU A 252 1.48 -1.63 -9.25
N ALA A 253 1.65 -0.33 -9.04
CA ALA A 253 1.64 0.66 -10.10
C ALA A 253 2.95 0.69 -10.92
N TYR A 254 4.04 0.10 -10.41
CA TYR A 254 5.36 0.16 -11.02
C TYR A 254 5.45 -0.41 -12.45
N PRO A 255 4.85 -1.57 -12.80
CA PRO A 255 4.88 -2.10 -14.17
C PRO A 255 4.23 -1.14 -15.17
N GLY A 256 3.15 -0.47 -14.75
CA GLY A 256 2.41 0.52 -15.54
C GLY A 256 3.09 1.89 -15.63
N ALA A 257 4.17 2.13 -14.90
CA ALA A 257 4.86 3.40 -14.86
C ALA A 257 5.71 3.66 -16.12
N ALA A 258 5.72 4.92 -16.57
CA ALA A 258 6.56 5.33 -17.70
C ALA A 258 8.06 5.23 -17.35
N PRO A 259 8.97 4.97 -18.32
CA PRO A 259 10.40 4.79 -18.04
C PRO A 259 11.07 5.95 -17.28
N GLY A 260 10.67 7.20 -17.57
CA GLY A 260 11.16 8.39 -16.86
C GLY A 260 10.57 8.61 -15.46
N VAL A 261 9.60 7.79 -15.05
CA VAL A 261 8.87 7.87 -13.78
C VAL A 261 9.28 6.75 -12.82
N ARG A 262 9.69 5.58 -13.35
CA ARG A 262 10.14 4.41 -12.56
C ARG A 262 11.21 4.75 -11.53
N GLY A 263 12.24 5.52 -11.91
CA GLY A 263 13.28 5.97 -10.97
C GLY A 263 12.70 6.77 -9.79
N ARG A 264 11.79 7.70 -10.08
CA ARG A 264 11.12 8.56 -9.08
C ARG A 264 10.18 7.79 -8.17
N LEU A 265 9.56 6.72 -8.67
CA LEU A 265 8.73 5.83 -7.86
C LEU A 265 9.57 5.08 -6.84
N VAL A 266 10.70 4.51 -7.27
CA VAL A 266 11.59 3.82 -6.35
C VAL A 266 12.24 4.81 -5.37
N ASP A 267 12.54 6.04 -5.77
CA ASP A 267 12.99 7.10 -4.85
C ASP A 267 11.91 7.43 -3.81
N TRP A 268 10.63 7.43 -4.22
CA TRP A 268 9.52 7.64 -3.30
C TRP A 268 9.33 6.45 -2.36
N MET A 269 9.38 5.21 -2.87
CA MET A 269 9.35 4.01 -2.04
C MET A 269 10.50 3.99 -1.03
N THR A 270 11.73 4.35 -1.45
CA THR A 270 12.92 4.44 -0.59
C THR A 270 12.78 5.53 0.48
N ALA A 271 12.11 6.64 0.13
CA ALA A 271 11.78 7.69 1.09
C ALA A 271 10.71 7.27 2.10
N LEU A 272 9.77 6.40 1.71
CA LEU A 272 8.76 5.82 2.60
C LEU A 272 9.34 4.73 3.49
N GLN A 273 10.15 3.84 2.93
CA GLN A 273 10.82 2.74 3.60
C GLN A 273 12.21 2.51 2.97
N PRO A 274 13.30 2.76 3.70
CA PRO A 274 14.65 2.43 3.21
C PRO A 274 14.82 0.90 2.99
N LEU A 275 15.66 0.49 2.03
CA LEU A 275 15.76 -0.88 1.49
C LEU A 275 16.13 -1.99 2.51
N ASP A 276 16.81 -1.63 3.59
CA ASP A 276 17.11 -2.53 4.73
C ASP A 276 16.52 -2.03 6.06
N ALA A 277 15.66 -1.01 5.99
CA ALA A 277 14.98 -0.60 7.18
C ALA A 277 13.97 -1.70 7.56
N PRO A 278 13.94 -2.10 8.84
CA PRO A 278 12.94 -3.05 9.31
C PRO A 278 11.55 -2.48 9.04
N GLU A 279 10.57 -3.36 8.82
CA GLU A 279 9.20 -3.09 8.33
C GLU A 279 8.40 -2.02 9.11
N TRP A 280 8.94 -1.51 10.22
CA TRP A 280 8.37 -0.47 11.08
C TRP A 280 8.91 0.96 10.81
N THR A 281 9.82 1.17 9.84
CA THR A 281 10.40 2.50 9.55
C THR A 281 9.61 3.23 8.46
N ILE A 282 8.77 4.20 8.85
CA ILE A 282 8.01 5.05 7.91
C ILE A 282 8.20 6.55 8.22
N ALA A 283 8.35 7.36 7.16
CA ALA A 283 8.78 8.77 7.16
C ALA A 283 7.86 9.82 7.85
N GLU A 284 6.67 9.46 8.33
CA GLU A 284 5.83 10.34 9.17
C GLU A 284 6.60 10.87 10.41
N THR A 285 7.72 10.23 10.79
CA THR A 285 8.56 10.59 11.95
C THR A 285 9.59 11.72 11.68
N SER A 286 9.82 12.15 10.43
CA SER A 286 10.95 13.05 10.07
C SER A 286 10.58 14.54 9.94
N ALA A 287 9.34 14.87 9.60
CA ALA A 287 8.86 16.27 9.58
C ALA A 287 8.85 16.90 10.99
N ALA A 288 8.68 16.08 12.04
CA ALA A 288 8.78 16.51 13.43
C ALA A 288 10.21 16.92 13.86
N ARG A 289 11.26 16.48 13.13
CA ARG A 289 12.68 16.78 13.42
C ARG A 289 13.17 18.09 12.81
N ALA A 290 12.57 18.59 11.73
CA ALA A 290 13.06 19.79 11.04
C ALA A 290 12.82 21.09 11.84
N CYS A 291 11.88 21.09 12.79
CA CYS A 291 11.62 22.24 13.66
C CYS A 291 12.60 22.38 14.82
N SER A 292 13.39 21.34 15.14
CA SER A 292 14.30 21.30 16.30
C SER A 292 15.75 21.67 15.98
N GLU A 293 16.11 21.89 14.72
CA GLU A 293 17.47 22.24 14.30
C GLU A 293 17.59 23.73 13.90
N SER A 294 17.64 24.60 14.91
CA SER A 294 18.33 25.91 14.84
C SER A 294 19.63 25.85 15.64
N PRO A 295 20.73 26.50 15.19
CA PRO A 295 22.09 26.09 15.51
C PRO A 295 22.63 26.70 16.80
N ALA A 296 21.98 26.45 17.95
CA ALA A 296 22.41 27.01 19.24
C ALA A 296 22.84 26.02 20.32
N CYS A 297 22.72 24.69 20.15
CA CYS A 297 23.07 23.75 21.23
C CYS A 297 24.17 22.75 20.83
N SER A 298 25.33 22.96 21.45
CA SER A 298 26.56 22.20 21.34
C SER A 298 26.41 20.70 21.63
N SER A 299 27.14 19.90 20.86
CA SER A 299 27.37 18.47 21.04
C SER A 299 27.83 18.11 22.46
N ARG A 300 26.95 17.43 23.22
CA ARG A 300 27.26 16.81 24.50
C ARG A 300 27.52 15.31 24.28
N PRO A 301 28.56 14.69 24.90
CA PRO A 301 28.79 13.26 24.76
C PRO A 301 27.65 12.46 25.39
N VAL A 302 27.04 11.59 24.58
CA VAL A 302 25.84 10.82 24.94
C VAL A 302 26.17 9.81 26.04
N ARG A 303 25.54 9.98 27.21
CA ARG A 303 25.64 9.05 28.36
C ARG A 303 24.49 8.04 28.32
N ALA A 304 24.69 6.89 28.96
CA ALA A 304 23.68 5.82 29.06
C ALA A 304 22.34 6.30 29.67
N ASP A 305 22.38 7.38 30.45
CA ASP A 305 21.23 8.02 31.11
C ASP A 305 20.53 9.10 30.27
N ASP A 306 21.01 9.42 29.06
CA ASP A 306 20.44 10.51 28.26
C ASP A 306 19.10 10.08 27.64
N LEU A 307 18.03 10.80 28.03
CA LEU A 307 16.66 10.56 27.59
C LEU A 307 16.37 11.09 26.18
N ASP A 308 17.14 12.09 25.76
CA ASP A 308 16.94 12.86 24.53
C ASP A 308 17.65 12.24 23.31
N GLN A 309 17.87 10.92 23.36
CA GLN A 309 18.48 10.18 22.26
C GLN A 309 17.53 10.03 21.06
N PRO A 310 18.06 9.88 19.84
CA PRO A 310 17.25 9.57 18.67
C PRO A 310 16.60 8.18 18.80
N ARG A 311 15.30 8.09 18.48
CA ARG A 311 14.49 6.86 18.56
C ARG A 311 15.21 5.67 17.95
N SER A 312 15.50 4.67 18.77
CA SER A 312 16.16 3.41 18.38
C SER A 312 15.64 2.25 19.22
N ALA A 313 15.73 1.01 18.72
CA ALA A 313 15.33 -0.17 19.50
C ALA A 313 16.08 -0.27 20.84
N ALA A 314 17.37 0.08 20.86
CA ALA A 314 18.17 0.13 22.08
C ALA A 314 17.69 1.19 23.08
N GLN A 315 17.28 2.37 22.59
CA GLN A 315 16.68 3.39 23.43
C GLN A 315 15.31 2.95 23.94
N ARG A 316 14.48 2.31 23.11
CA ARG A 316 13.18 1.76 23.50
C ARG A 316 13.32 0.76 24.64
N SER A 317 14.16 -0.26 24.48
CA SER A 317 14.41 -1.25 25.52
C SER A 317 14.88 -0.60 26.82
N ARG A 318 15.80 0.36 26.73
CA ARG A 318 16.30 1.08 27.91
C ARG A 318 15.24 1.94 28.59
N LEU A 319 14.42 2.65 27.82
CA LEU A 319 13.31 3.45 28.34
C LEU A 319 12.26 2.55 29.01
N LEU A 320 11.96 1.38 28.43
CA LEU A 320 11.07 0.38 29.01
C LEU A 320 11.64 -0.19 30.32
N ASP A 321 12.92 -0.55 30.36
CA ASP A 321 13.61 -0.98 31.59
C ASP A 321 13.58 0.13 32.66
N MET A 322 13.70 1.38 32.23
CA MET A 322 13.68 2.54 33.12
C MET A 322 12.29 2.86 33.69
N LEU A 323 11.20 2.29 33.17
CA LEU A 323 9.90 2.30 33.83
C LEU A 323 9.91 1.54 35.17
N GLU A 324 10.87 0.63 35.36
CA GLU A 324 11.09 -0.11 36.61
C GLU A 324 12.26 0.47 37.44
N ALA A 325 12.79 1.66 37.07
CA ALA A 325 13.89 2.28 37.79
C ALA A 325 13.49 2.70 39.22
N LYS A 326 14.44 2.63 40.17
CA LYS A 326 14.19 3.02 41.58
C LYS A 326 13.82 4.49 41.76
N ARG A 327 14.29 5.37 40.88
CA ARG A 327 14.08 6.84 40.97
C ARG A 327 12.76 7.25 40.28
N PRO A 328 11.82 7.92 40.98
CA PRO A 328 10.52 8.29 40.41
C PRO A 328 10.64 9.27 39.24
N ASP A 329 11.53 10.25 39.32
CA ASP A 329 11.72 11.26 38.25
C ASP A 329 12.13 10.61 36.91
N ARG A 330 12.96 9.56 36.98
CA ARG A 330 13.41 8.82 35.80
C ARG A 330 12.30 7.98 35.20
N ARG A 331 11.45 7.36 36.02
CA ARG A 331 10.26 6.62 35.54
C ARG A 331 9.29 7.55 34.82
N THR A 332 9.03 8.73 35.40
CA THR A 332 8.15 9.75 34.81
C THR A 332 8.70 10.30 33.49
N ALA A 333 10.01 10.58 33.43
CA ALA A 333 10.63 11.06 32.22
C ALA A 333 10.71 9.98 31.12
N ALA A 334 10.97 8.72 31.50
CA ALA A 334 10.90 7.58 30.59
C ALA A 334 9.48 7.40 30.02
N ALA A 335 8.46 7.48 30.87
CA ALA A 335 7.07 7.37 30.45
C ALA A 335 6.66 8.48 29.49
N ARG A 336 7.03 9.75 29.77
CA ARG A 336 6.76 10.86 28.85
C ARG A 336 7.46 10.65 27.50
N ALA A 337 8.73 10.26 27.53
CA ALA A 337 9.48 9.97 26.32
C ALA A 337 8.86 8.82 25.51
N LEU A 338 8.29 7.81 26.17
CA LEU A 338 7.62 6.67 25.57
C LEU A 338 6.20 6.97 25.06
N LEU A 339 5.49 7.97 25.61
CA LEU A 339 4.16 8.37 25.12
C LEU A 339 4.20 9.01 23.73
N ASP A 340 5.34 9.57 23.34
CA ASP A 340 5.54 10.10 21.99
C ASP A 340 5.79 8.98 20.95
N TRP A 341 5.89 7.73 21.37
CA TRP A 341 6.15 6.58 20.50
C TRP A 341 4.83 6.02 19.95
N PRO A 342 4.73 5.79 18.64
CA PRO A 342 3.49 5.34 18.01
C PRO A 342 3.15 3.87 18.31
N GLU A 343 4.07 3.07 18.87
CA GLU A 343 3.85 1.64 19.04
C GLU A 343 2.88 1.30 20.19
N PRO A 344 1.85 0.47 19.95
CA PRO A 344 0.81 0.17 20.94
C PRO A 344 1.36 -0.56 22.17
N GLU A 345 2.37 -1.41 21.97
CA GLU A 345 3.03 -2.14 23.06
C GLU A 345 3.76 -1.21 24.03
N VAL A 346 4.25 -0.06 23.55
CA VAL A 346 4.89 0.96 24.38
C VAL A 346 3.85 1.67 25.24
N ALA A 347 2.75 2.09 24.62
CA ALA A 347 1.63 2.70 25.34
C ALA A 347 1.05 1.76 26.40
N ARG A 348 0.92 0.47 26.07
CA ARG A 348 0.48 -0.58 27.01
C ARG A 348 1.44 -0.76 28.19
N ALA A 349 2.75 -0.72 27.94
CA ALA A 349 3.76 -0.80 29.00
C ALA A 349 3.69 0.42 29.95
N VAL A 350 3.53 1.63 29.39
CA VAL A 350 3.36 2.86 30.18
C VAL A 350 2.06 2.80 30.99
N LEU A 351 0.95 2.33 30.41
CA LEU A 351 -0.32 2.19 31.10
C LEU A 351 -0.25 1.16 32.24
N ARG A 352 0.38 0.00 32.03
CA ARG A 352 0.62 -0.98 33.11
C ARG A 352 1.48 -0.38 34.23
N ALA A 353 2.46 0.44 33.90
CA ALA A 353 3.28 1.15 34.89
C ALA A 353 2.46 2.19 35.66
N TYR A 354 1.55 2.92 34.99
CA TYR A 354 0.62 3.84 35.61
C TYR A 354 -0.35 3.12 36.57
N LEU A 355 -1.01 2.06 36.10
CA LEU A 355 -1.98 1.28 36.86
C LEU A 355 -1.37 0.68 38.15
N ARG A 356 -0.09 0.31 38.12
CA ARG A 356 0.65 -0.23 39.27
C ARG A 356 1.26 0.82 40.19
N GLY A 357 0.98 2.11 39.99
CA GLY A 357 1.49 3.16 40.85
C GLY A 357 2.95 3.58 40.58
N ARG A 358 3.56 3.12 39.48
CA ARG A 358 4.99 3.36 39.22
C ARG A 358 5.24 4.69 38.53
N VAL A 359 4.29 5.15 37.72
CA VAL A 359 4.37 6.38 36.93
C VAL A 359 3.08 7.18 37.15
N ASP A 360 3.15 8.51 37.28
CA ASP A 360 1.97 9.37 37.49
C ASP A 360 1.42 9.99 36.20
N VAL A 361 1.93 9.55 35.04
CA VAL A 361 1.57 10.07 33.73
C VAL A 361 0.52 9.15 33.11
N LEU A 362 -0.65 9.71 32.82
CA LEU A 362 -1.76 9.02 32.19
C LEU A 362 -1.65 9.18 30.65
N PRO A 363 -1.67 8.08 29.86
CA PRO A 363 -1.69 8.15 28.40
C PRO A 363 -2.96 8.83 27.87
N ALA A 364 -2.88 9.46 26.70
CA ALA A 364 -4.03 10.06 26.01
C ALA A 364 -5.04 8.99 25.58
N THR A 365 -6.32 9.37 25.48
CA THR A 365 -7.47 8.47 25.21
C THR A 365 -7.32 7.63 23.95
N ALA A 366 -6.79 8.18 22.85
CA ALA A 366 -6.55 7.44 21.60
C ALA A 366 -5.55 6.27 21.74
N THR A 367 -4.75 6.23 22.82
CA THR A 367 -3.84 5.12 23.15
C THR A 367 -4.49 4.08 24.07
N LEU A 368 -5.69 4.34 24.58
CA LEU A 368 -6.41 3.51 25.56
C LEU A 368 -7.33 2.48 24.89
N ASP A 369 -7.77 2.73 23.64
CA ASP A 369 -8.56 1.81 22.81
C ASP A 369 -7.88 0.43 22.64
N LEU A 370 -6.55 0.40 22.76
CA LEU A 370 -5.69 -0.78 22.61
C LEU A 370 -5.92 -1.87 23.67
N LEU A 371 -6.50 -1.53 24.83
CA LEU A 371 -6.85 -2.53 25.86
C LEU A 371 -8.28 -3.08 25.71
N ILE A 372 -9.15 -2.35 25.02
CA ILE A 372 -10.58 -2.63 24.94
C ILE A 372 -10.88 -3.43 23.67
N HIS A 373 -10.17 -3.15 22.57
CA HIS A 373 -10.29 -3.86 21.29
C HIS A 373 -8.95 -4.47 20.84
N PRO A 374 -8.47 -5.57 21.45
CA PRO A 374 -7.24 -6.25 21.00
C PRO A 374 -7.35 -6.83 19.58
N GLU A 375 -8.58 -6.97 19.09
CA GLU A 375 -8.94 -7.69 17.86
C GLU A 375 -8.59 -6.90 16.60
N ASN A 376 -8.34 -5.59 16.74
CA ASN A 376 -7.98 -4.74 15.61
C ASN A 376 -6.51 -4.89 15.17
N HIS A 377 -5.64 -5.56 15.94
CA HIS A 377 -4.20 -5.63 15.62
C HIS A 377 -3.49 -6.97 15.85
N THR A 378 -4.19 -8.09 16.10
CA THR A 378 -3.53 -9.41 16.15
C THR A 378 -4.29 -10.46 15.33
N THR A 379 -3.62 -10.99 14.31
CA THR A 379 -3.98 -12.22 13.59
C THR A 379 -3.79 -13.43 14.52
N ALA A 380 -4.75 -13.68 15.41
CA ALA A 380 -4.88 -14.95 16.12
C ALA A 380 -6.38 -15.20 16.35
N HIS A 381 -6.87 -16.35 15.90
CA HIS A 381 -8.28 -16.72 15.95
C HIS A 381 -8.85 -16.66 17.38
N PRO A 382 -10.14 -16.33 17.55
CA PRO A 382 -10.82 -16.47 18.84
C PRO A 382 -11.00 -17.98 19.12
N GLY A 383 -10.13 -18.51 19.96
CA GLY A 383 -10.32 -19.83 20.56
C GLY A 383 -11.49 -19.78 21.52
N GLU A 384 -12.44 -20.69 21.31
CA GLU A 384 -13.61 -20.97 22.13
C GLU A 384 -13.31 -20.92 23.64
N GLY A 385 -13.91 -19.96 24.32
CA GLY A 385 -13.92 -19.87 25.77
C GLY A 385 -14.62 -18.59 26.19
N GLY A 386 -15.63 -18.67 27.05
CA GLY A 386 -16.31 -17.52 27.65
C GLY A 386 -15.38 -16.73 28.57
N GLY A 387 -14.36 -16.09 27.98
CA GLY A 387 -13.31 -15.34 28.64
C GLY A 387 -13.79 -13.94 29.00
N ARG A 388 -13.48 -13.52 30.23
CA ARG A 388 -13.72 -12.15 30.69
C ARG A 388 -13.06 -11.15 29.73
N HIS A 389 -13.70 -10.00 29.54
CA HIS A 389 -13.22 -8.92 28.68
C HIS A 389 -11.72 -8.62 28.95
N PRO A 390 -10.86 -8.47 27.93
CA PRO A 390 -9.40 -8.33 28.08
C PRO A 390 -8.99 -7.19 29.02
N ALA A 391 -9.71 -6.07 28.96
CA ALA A 391 -9.54 -4.97 29.91
C ALA A 391 -9.81 -5.38 31.36
N VAL A 392 -10.83 -6.20 31.64
CA VAL A 392 -11.13 -6.72 32.99
C VAL A 392 -10.00 -7.61 33.50
N VAL A 393 -9.37 -8.42 32.64
CA VAL A 393 -8.23 -9.27 33.01
C VAL A 393 -7.01 -8.43 33.41
N GLU A 394 -6.70 -7.37 32.67
CA GLU A 394 -5.58 -6.46 32.99
C GLU A 394 -5.85 -5.64 34.26
N LEU A 395 -7.08 -5.15 34.46
CA LEU A 395 -7.46 -4.37 35.63
C LEU A 395 -7.58 -5.20 36.91
N THR A 396 -7.81 -6.50 36.79
CA THR A 396 -7.80 -7.45 37.92
C THR A 396 -6.44 -8.08 38.16
N ALA A 397 -5.41 -7.72 37.37
CA ALA A 397 -4.07 -8.23 37.54
C ALA A 397 -3.46 -7.79 38.89
N ARG A 398 -2.58 -8.64 39.44
CA ARG A 398 -1.93 -8.38 40.74
C ARG A 398 -1.14 -7.06 40.70
N GLY A 399 -1.38 -6.21 41.70
CA GLY A 399 -0.68 -4.94 41.90
C GLY A 399 -1.28 -3.74 41.18
N VAL A 400 -2.44 -3.87 40.53
CA VAL A 400 -3.18 -2.73 39.97
C VAL A 400 -3.90 -1.97 41.09
N LEU A 401 -3.81 -0.64 41.07
CA LEU A 401 -4.47 0.25 42.01
C LEU A 401 -5.86 0.66 41.46
N PRO A 402 -6.97 0.32 42.14
CA PRO A 402 -8.33 0.63 41.68
C PRO A 402 -8.58 2.12 41.45
N GLU A 403 -8.01 3.00 42.29
CA GLU A 403 -8.11 4.46 42.11
C GLU A 403 -7.59 4.93 40.75
N ARG A 404 -6.51 4.32 40.26
CA ARG A 404 -5.88 4.68 38.99
C ARG A 404 -6.61 4.08 37.81
N ALA A 405 -7.11 2.85 37.97
CA ALA A 405 -8.00 2.22 37.01
C ALA A 405 -9.28 3.03 36.78
N LEU A 406 -9.86 3.59 37.85
CA LEU A 406 -11.06 4.43 37.77
C LEU A 406 -10.79 5.77 37.09
N ARG A 407 -9.65 6.41 37.37
CA ARG A 407 -9.22 7.62 36.64
C ARG A 407 -9.01 7.37 35.16
N TRP A 408 -8.52 6.19 34.81
CA TRP A 408 -8.39 5.76 33.43
C TRP A 408 -9.76 5.49 32.79
N ALA A 409 -10.64 4.76 33.47
CA ALA A 409 -11.98 4.45 33.00
C ALA A 409 -12.84 5.71 32.79
N ALA A 410 -12.67 6.73 33.62
CA ALA A 410 -13.37 8.01 33.47
C ALA A 410 -13.02 8.78 32.18
N LEU A 411 -11.97 8.39 31.45
CA LEU A 411 -11.62 9.00 30.16
C LEU A 411 -12.17 8.23 28.94
N LEU A 412 -12.78 7.08 29.15
CA LEU A 412 -13.32 6.25 28.08
C LEU A 412 -14.69 6.78 27.60
N PRO A 413 -15.05 6.57 26.33
CA PRO A 413 -16.39 6.85 25.85
C PRO A 413 -17.42 5.92 26.52
N GLU A 414 -18.70 6.32 26.49
CA GLU A 414 -19.79 5.64 27.21
C GLU A 414 -19.95 4.17 26.80
N ASP A 415 -19.79 3.85 25.51
CA ASP A 415 -19.92 2.49 24.97
C ASP A 415 -18.84 1.53 25.51
N ASP A 416 -17.61 2.04 25.68
CA ASP A 416 -16.45 1.27 26.12
C ASP A 416 -16.43 1.03 27.65
N LEU A 417 -17.24 1.78 28.39
CA LEU A 417 -17.40 1.61 29.83
C LEU A 417 -18.30 0.41 30.18
N LEU A 418 -19.23 0.02 29.30
CA LEU A 418 -20.23 -1.01 29.56
C LEU A 418 -19.64 -2.36 30.00
N PRO A 419 -18.57 -2.90 29.36
CA PRO A 419 -17.97 -4.17 29.78
C PRO A 419 -17.27 -4.09 31.15
N LEU A 420 -16.93 -2.88 31.61
CA LEU A 420 -16.23 -2.63 32.87
C LEU A 420 -17.18 -2.39 34.04
N VAL A 421 -18.47 -2.11 33.78
CA VAL A 421 -19.49 -1.83 34.81
C VAL A 421 -19.50 -2.88 35.94
N PRO A 422 -19.51 -4.21 35.67
CA PRO A 422 -19.52 -5.20 36.74
C PRO A 422 -18.29 -5.12 37.66
N LEU A 423 -17.12 -4.78 37.11
CA LEU A 423 -15.88 -4.62 37.88
C LEU A 423 -15.91 -3.35 38.72
N ILE A 424 -16.35 -2.24 38.14
CA ILE A 424 -16.45 -0.94 38.80
C ILE A 424 -17.47 -0.99 39.94
N VAL A 425 -18.61 -1.68 39.75
CA VAL A 425 -19.59 -1.94 40.81
C VAL A 425 -18.96 -2.74 41.95
N GLY A 426 -18.17 -3.76 41.64
CA GLY A 426 -17.43 -4.51 42.67
C GLY A 426 -16.45 -3.63 43.47
N TRP A 427 -15.80 -2.66 42.83
CA TRP A 427 -14.95 -1.66 43.50
C TRP A 427 -15.73 -0.61 44.29
N TRP A 428 -16.94 -0.28 43.85
CA TRP A 428 -17.84 0.58 44.62
C TRP A 428 -18.29 -0.13 45.91
N GLU A 429 -18.66 -1.40 45.85
CA GLU A 429 -19.12 -2.18 47.01
C GLU A 429 -18.00 -2.44 48.04
N HIS A 430 -16.78 -2.72 47.58
CA HIS A 430 -15.69 -3.24 48.43
C HIS A 430 -14.46 -2.32 48.51
N GLY A 431 -14.51 -1.14 47.89
CA GLY A 431 -13.38 -0.22 47.79
C GLY A 431 -13.14 0.63 49.05
N SER A 432 -11.96 1.27 49.10
CA SER A 432 -11.69 2.33 50.08
C SER A 432 -12.64 3.53 49.84
N PRO A 433 -12.82 4.45 50.82
CA PRO A 433 -13.68 5.62 50.62
C PRO A 433 -13.33 6.47 49.39
N ALA A 434 -12.04 6.53 49.00
CA ALA A 434 -11.59 7.23 47.80
C ALA A 434 -11.97 6.47 46.51
N VAL A 435 -11.84 5.13 46.51
CA VAL A 435 -12.27 4.25 45.42
C VAL A 435 -13.78 4.31 45.25
N TYR A 436 -14.53 4.31 46.35
CA TYR A 436 -15.99 4.41 46.36
C TYR A 436 -16.49 5.66 45.63
N VAL A 437 -15.97 6.84 45.98
CA VAL A 437 -16.37 8.11 45.36
C VAL A 437 -15.99 8.14 43.87
N ALA A 438 -14.79 7.67 43.53
CA ALA A 438 -14.34 7.62 42.14
C ALA A 438 -15.18 6.64 41.31
N ALA A 439 -15.47 5.45 41.83
CA ALA A 439 -16.29 4.44 41.16
C ALA A 439 -17.72 4.94 40.94
N ARG A 440 -18.31 5.59 41.96
CA ARG A 440 -19.62 6.22 41.84
C ARG A 440 -19.64 7.27 40.73
N THR A 441 -18.62 8.12 40.70
CA THR A 441 -18.49 9.18 39.68
C THR A 441 -18.39 8.57 38.29
N THR A 442 -17.55 7.56 38.08
CA THR A 442 -17.41 6.86 36.78
C THR A 442 -18.68 6.14 36.36
N LEU A 443 -19.42 5.50 37.29
CA LEU A 443 -20.68 4.83 36.96
C LEU A 443 -21.77 5.81 36.50
N HIS A 444 -21.81 7.02 37.04
CA HIS A 444 -22.74 8.06 36.57
C HIS A 444 -22.43 8.60 35.17
N HIS A 445 -21.28 8.27 34.57
CA HIS A 445 -21.02 8.58 33.16
C HIS A 445 -21.69 7.57 32.22
N VAL A 446 -22.18 6.43 32.72
CA VAL A 446 -22.94 5.46 31.93
C VAL A 446 -24.40 5.91 31.85
N PRO A 447 -25.07 5.81 30.69
CA PRO A 447 -26.50 6.09 30.57
C PRO A 447 -27.31 5.35 31.63
N ALA A 448 -28.15 6.10 32.36
CA ALA A 448 -28.83 5.60 33.56
C ALA A 448 -29.73 4.39 33.28
N ASP A 449 -30.38 4.34 32.11
CA ASP A 449 -31.21 3.21 31.70
C ASP A 449 -30.39 1.94 31.46
N VAL A 450 -29.19 2.07 30.90
CA VAL A 450 -28.28 0.94 30.65
C VAL A 450 -27.69 0.43 31.95
N LEU A 451 -27.29 1.35 32.84
CA LEU A 451 -26.84 1.00 34.19
C LEU A 451 -27.96 0.28 34.98
N ALA A 452 -29.19 0.79 34.93
CA ALA A 452 -30.34 0.18 35.58
C ALA A 452 -30.68 -1.20 34.99
N HIS A 453 -30.52 -1.39 33.68
CA HIS A 453 -30.67 -2.70 33.04
C HIS A 453 -29.62 -3.71 33.55
N LEU A 454 -28.35 -3.31 33.62
CA LEU A 454 -27.25 -4.16 34.08
C LEU A 454 -27.36 -4.51 35.58
N LEU A 455 -27.82 -3.57 36.40
CA LEU A 455 -28.02 -3.78 37.84
C LEU A 455 -29.34 -4.46 38.18
N GLY A 456 -30.32 -4.43 37.26
CA GLY A 456 -31.70 -4.89 37.46
C GLY A 456 -31.83 -6.27 38.12
N PRO A 457 -31.13 -7.32 37.64
CA PRO A 457 -31.18 -8.65 38.27
C PRO A 457 -30.69 -8.68 39.72
N ARG A 458 -29.67 -7.88 40.08
CA ARG A 458 -29.12 -7.82 41.45
C ARG A 458 -29.99 -6.98 42.38
N VAL A 459 -30.53 -5.87 41.86
CA VAL A 459 -31.48 -5.02 42.59
C VAL A 459 -32.76 -5.80 42.90
N GLU A 460 -33.27 -6.59 41.96
CA GLU A 460 -34.41 -7.47 42.19
C GLU A 460 -34.12 -8.55 43.25
N ALA A 461 -32.92 -9.13 43.22
CA ALA A 461 -32.47 -10.09 44.23
C ALA A 461 -32.39 -9.48 45.65
N GLY A 462 -32.42 -8.15 45.78
CA GLY A 462 -32.48 -7.45 47.06
C GLY A 462 -31.16 -6.86 47.50
N ASP A 463 -30.24 -6.62 46.56
CA ASP A 463 -29.00 -5.92 46.83
C ASP A 463 -29.26 -4.41 46.88
N LEU A 464 -29.78 -3.97 48.02
CA LEU A 464 -30.33 -2.61 48.18
C LEU A 464 -29.25 -1.53 48.15
N GLY A 465 -27.96 -1.87 48.32
CA GLY A 465 -26.86 -0.91 48.20
C GLY A 465 -26.81 -0.31 46.79
N LEU A 466 -27.09 -1.10 45.76
CA LEU A 466 -27.04 -0.68 44.36
C LEU A 466 -28.12 0.34 43.98
N ILE A 467 -29.16 0.50 44.81
CA ILE A 467 -30.22 1.48 44.59
C ILE A 467 -29.66 2.91 44.71
N ASP A 468 -28.67 3.13 45.58
CA ASP A 468 -28.02 4.44 45.76
C ASP A 468 -27.48 5.00 44.43
N LEU A 469 -26.95 4.13 43.56
CA LEU A 469 -26.44 4.49 42.24
C LEU A 469 -27.53 4.91 41.24
N LEU A 470 -28.77 4.53 41.50
CA LEU A 470 -29.94 4.77 40.65
C LEU A 470 -30.86 5.87 41.19
N THR A 471 -30.54 6.44 42.38
CA THR A 471 -31.36 7.49 42.99
C THR A 471 -31.19 8.84 42.31
N GLY A 472 -32.30 9.59 42.19
CA GLY A 472 -32.28 10.97 41.69
C GLY A 472 -32.11 11.14 40.18
N VAL A 473 -32.21 10.05 39.41
CA VAL A 473 -32.18 10.07 37.94
C VAL A 473 -33.50 9.52 37.40
N GLU A 474 -34.00 10.10 36.31
CA GLU A 474 -35.19 9.59 35.61
C GLU A 474 -34.84 8.29 34.90
N LEU A 475 -35.55 7.21 35.24
CA LEU A 475 -35.31 5.86 34.73
C LEU A 475 -36.55 5.36 34.01
N LEU A 476 -36.36 4.65 32.90
CA LEU A 476 -37.47 3.98 32.23
C LEU A 476 -38.09 2.90 33.10
N ARG A 477 -39.43 2.89 33.17
CA ARG A 477 -40.18 1.90 33.95
C ARG A 477 -40.03 0.50 33.34
N THR A 478 -39.20 -0.34 33.96
CA THR A 478 -39.07 -1.75 33.62
C THR A 478 -39.80 -2.65 34.62
N PRO A 479 -40.20 -3.88 34.24
CA PRO A 479 -40.83 -4.83 35.15
C PRO A 479 -39.95 -5.19 36.37
N ALA A 480 -38.63 -5.22 36.21
CA ALA A 480 -37.68 -5.49 37.28
C ALA A 480 -37.64 -4.34 38.30
N LEU A 481 -37.54 -3.09 37.83
CA LEU A 481 -37.55 -1.90 38.69
C LEU A 481 -38.91 -1.70 39.38
N THR A 482 -40.02 -2.02 38.69
CA THR A 482 -41.37 -1.98 39.28
C THR A 482 -41.51 -3.01 40.42
N ARG A 483 -40.92 -4.20 40.27
CA ARG A 483 -40.88 -5.22 41.33
C ARG A 483 -40.00 -4.78 42.50
N ALA A 484 -38.85 -4.17 42.21
CA ALA A 484 -37.96 -3.61 43.23
C ALA A 484 -38.61 -2.46 44.03
N GLU A 485 -39.28 -1.50 43.36
CA GLU A 485 -40.02 -0.40 43.99
C GLU A 485 -41.12 -0.92 44.93
N ARG A 486 -41.92 -1.89 44.47
CA ARG A 486 -42.96 -2.53 45.30
C ARG A 486 -42.36 -3.21 46.53
N ARG A 487 -41.23 -3.90 46.37
CA ARG A 487 -40.52 -4.56 47.45
C ARG A 487 -40.03 -3.57 48.51
N LEU A 488 -39.43 -2.45 48.09
CA LEU A 488 -38.99 -1.38 49.00
C LEU A 488 -40.14 -0.82 49.84
N ARG A 489 -41.32 -0.60 49.24
CA ARG A 489 -42.52 -0.15 49.96
C ARG A 489 -43.03 -1.21 50.94
N THR A 490 -43.01 -2.50 50.56
CA THR A 490 -43.40 -3.58 51.48
C THR A 490 -42.43 -3.77 52.65
N GLU A 491 -41.15 -3.43 52.45
CA GLU A 491 -40.10 -3.47 53.49
C GLU A 491 -40.05 -2.18 54.33
N GLY A 492 -40.96 -1.22 54.11
CA GLY A 492 -41.05 0.04 54.86
C GLY A 492 -39.94 1.05 54.55
N ARG A 493 -39.34 0.97 53.37
CA ARG A 493 -38.23 1.82 52.89
C ARG A 493 -38.72 2.90 51.91
N ASP A 494 -39.76 3.63 52.30
CA ASP A 494 -40.48 4.55 51.39
C ASP A 494 -39.57 5.64 50.80
N ALA A 495 -38.61 6.16 51.57
CA ALA A 495 -37.66 7.17 51.09
C ALA A 495 -36.78 6.70 49.91
N TRP A 496 -36.46 5.41 49.83
CA TRP A 496 -35.70 4.85 48.70
C TRP A 496 -36.60 4.52 47.50
N ALA A 497 -37.86 4.15 47.75
CA ALA A 497 -38.85 4.01 46.70
C ALA A 497 -39.18 5.35 46.05
N ASP A 498 -39.28 6.42 46.83
CA ASP A 498 -39.56 7.78 46.33
C ASP A 498 -38.37 8.40 45.59
N ALA A 499 -37.14 7.97 45.91
CA ALA A 499 -35.93 8.40 45.21
C ALA A 499 -35.75 7.75 43.82
N LEU A 500 -36.50 6.69 43.50
CA LEU A 500 -36.53 6.04 42.19
C LEU A 500 -37.61 6.70 41.31
N VAL A 501 -37.20 7.57 40.41
CA VAL A 501 -38.12 8.27 39.51
C VAL A 501 -38.34 7.43 38.25
N LEU A 502 -39.41 6.62 38.24
CA LEU A 502 -39.76 5.74 37.10
C LEU A 502 -40.70 6.44 36.11
N VAL A 503 -40.22 6.69 34.90
CA VAL A 503 -40.97 7.32 33.80
C VAL A 503 -41.49 6.26 32.84
N ASP A 504 -42.74 6.38 32.42
CA ASP A 504 -43.33 5.52 31.39
C ASP A 504 -42.76 5.90 30.01
N GLY A 505 -41.97 5.00 29.41
CA GLY A 505 -41.43 5.13 28.07
C GLY A 505 -41.33 3.77 27.38
N PRO A 506 -41.24 3.72 26.04
CA PRO A 506 -41.15 2.45 25.32
C PRO A 506 -39.90 1.71 25.80
N LEU A 507 -40.07 0.47 26.31
CA LEU A 507 -38.97 -0.42 26.66
C LEU A 507 -38.07 -0.57 25.43
N ARG A 508 -36.87 0.03 25.45
CA ARG A 508 -35.93 -0.04 24.33
C ARG A 508 -34.68 -0.79 24.73
N THR A 509 -34.16 -1.56 23.79
CA THR A 509 -32.87 -2.24 23.90
C THR A 509 -31.73 -1.21 23.85
N PRO A 510 -30.60 -1.46 24.54
CA PRO A 510 -29.40 -0.63 24.42
C PRO A 510 -28.98 -0.54 22.93
N GLY A 511 -28.78 0.68 22.41
CA GLY A 511 -28.41 0.93 20.99
C GLY A 511 -29.52 1.50 20.10
N ALA A 512 -30.78 1.51 20.55
CA ALA A 512 -31.91 2.01 19.77
C ALA A 512 -31.84 3.53 19.46
N ALA A 513 -31.06 4.31 20.22
CA ALA A 513 -30.92 5.75 20.03
C ALA A 513 -30.26 6.11 18.67
N HIS A 514 -29.33 5.29 18.18
CA HIS A 514 -28.70 5.48 16.88
C HIS A 514 -29.66 5.13 15.73
N GLU A 515 -30.42 4.05 15.90
CA GLU A 515 -31.46 3.64 14.95
C GLU A 515 -32.61 4.66 14.90
N ASP A 516 -32.94 5.28 16.03
CA ASP A 516 -33.92 6.37 16.11
C ASP A 516 -33.40 7.68 15.55
N ALA A 517 -32.11 7.99 15.69
CA ALA A 517 -31.50 9.13 15.03
C ALA A 517 -31.58 8.96 13.52
N ALA A 518 -31.25 7.76 13.01
CA ALA A 518 -31.38 7.41 11.60
C ALA A 518 -32.86 7.35 11.13
N ALA A 519 -33.78 6.86 11.96
CA ALA A 519 -35.21 6.81 11.63
C ALA A 519 -35.87 8.20 11.71
N LEU A 520 -35.49 9.04 12.68
CA LEU A 520 -35.91 10.44 12.77
C LEU A 520 -35.29 11.26 11.66
N ASP A 521 -34.04 10.98 11.24
CA ASP A 521 -33.43 11.61 10.08
C ASP A 521 -34.16 11.19 8.80
N ALA A 522 -34.51 9.90 8.67
CA ALA A 522 -35.35 9.38 7.58
C ALA A 522 -36.78 9.98 7.56
N LEU A 523 -37.34 10.32 8.72
CA LEU A 523 -38.65 10.98 8.85
C LEU A 523 -38.57 12.51 8.70
N ARG A 524 -37.43 13.13 9.04
CA ARG A 524 -37.15 14.58 8.90
C ARG A 524 -36.67 14.93 7.49
N THR A 525 -36.07 13.99 6.77
CA THR A 525 -35.93 14.08 5.32
C THR A 525 -37.33 14.03 4.72
N PRO A 526 -37.78 15.08 4.03
CA PRO A 526 -39.11 15.06 3.43
C PRO A 526 -39.16 13.94 2.40
N PHE A 527 -40.07 12.99 2.60
CA PHE A 527 -40.52 12.07 1.58
C PHE A 527 -41.10 12.91 0.43
N ARG A 528 -40.28 13.26 -0.58
CA ARG A 528 -40.79 13.86 -1.81
C ARG A 528 -41.23 12.73 -2.73
N ASN A 529 -42.54 12.50 -2.71
CA ASN A 529 -43.27 11.92 -3.84
C ASN A 529 -42.76 12.54 -5.16
N PRO A 530 -42.63 11.76 -6.24
CA PRO A 530 -42.27 12.29 -7.55
C PRO A 530 -43.45 13.14 -8.07
N ALA A 531 -43.43 14.42 -7.75
CA ALA A 531 -44.16 15.42 -8.51
C ALA A 531 -43.43 15.62 -9.85
N ALA A 532 -44.20 15.80 -10.91
CA ALA A 532 -43.77 15.98 -12.29
C ALA A 532 -42.74 17.13 -12.47
N PRO A 533 -42.05 17.16 -13.62
CA PRO A 533 -40.60 17.30 -13.74
C PRO A 533 -40.07 18.65 -13.26
N VAL A 534 -38.99 18.62 -12.48
CA VAL A 534 -38.04 19.75 -12.41
C VAL A 534 -37.49 19.90 -13.82
N ASP A 535 -37.61 21.11 -14.37
CA ASP A 535 -37.15 21.48 -15.71
C ASP A 535 -35.85 20.75 -16.05
N ARG A 536 -35.95 19.82 -17.01
CA ARG A 536 -34.75 19.28 -17.64
C ARG A 536 -34.05 20.51 -18.22
N PRO A 537 -32.79 20.79 -17.81
CA PRO A 537 -32.06 21.94 -18.35
C PRO A 537 -32.16 21.85 -19.87
N SER A 538 -32.57 22.95 -20.49
CA SER A 538 -32.84 22.90 -21.91
C SER A 538 -31.53 22.55 -22.63
N PRO A 539 -31.59 21.94 -23.82
CA PRO A 539 -30.40 21.70 -24.62
C PRO A 539 -29.54 22.96 -24.83
N ALA A 540 -30.16 24.15 -24.82
CA ALA A 540 -29.47 25.44 -24.89
C ALA A 540 -28.69 25.76 -23.59
N ASP A 541 -29.25 25.48 -22.42
CA ASP A 541 -28.58 25.66 -21.12
C ASP A 541 -27.38 24.72 -20.98
N LEU A 542 -27.48 23.50 -21.51
CA LEU A 542 -26.37 22.55 -21.54
C LEU A 542 -25.25 23.00 -22.48
N LEU A 543 -25.58 23.62 -23.62
CA LEU A 543 -24.59 24.20 -24.52
C LEU A 543 -23.87 25.39 -23.88
N ASP A 544 -24.59 26.25 -23.15
CA ASP A 544 -23.98 27.38 -22.43
C ASP A 544 -23.07 26.89 -21.29
N LEU A 545 -23.53 25.92 -20.51
CA LEU A 545 -22.74 25.30 -19.43
C LEU A 545 -21.47 24.62 -19.97
N ALA A 546 -21.54 24.04 -21.17
CA ALA A 546 -20.38 23.45 -21.82
C ALA A 546 -19.37 24.48 -22.35
N ARG A 547 -19.77 25.74 -22.57
CA ARG A 547 -18.87 26.84 -22.97
C ARG A 547 -18.23 27.55 -21.78
N THR A 548 -19.00 27.79 -20.72
CA THR A 548 -18.61 28.70 -19.62
C THR A 548 -18.32 27.99 -18.30
N GLY A 549 -18.66 26.70 -18.19
CA GLY A 549 -18.54 25.92 -16.96
C GLY A 549 -17.10 25.65 -16.51
N THR A 550 -16.95 25.18 -15.27
CA THR A 550 -15.70 24.59 -14.79
C THR A 550 -15.37 23.32 -15.60
N PRO A 551 -14.11 22.83 -15.66
CA PRO A 551 -13.76 21.63 -16.43
C PRO A 551 -14.64 20.41 -16.12
N GLU A 552 -15.01 20.23 -14.86
CA GLU A 552 -15.91 19.18 -14.39
C GLU A 552 -17.33 19.39 -14.92
N ARG A 553 -17.84 20.63 -14.87
CA ARG A 553 -19.16 21.00 -15.41
C ARG A 553 -19.21 20.90 -16.93
N ILE A 554 -18.13 21.27 -17.64
CA ILE A 554 -18.01 21.09 -19.09
C ILE A 554 -18.09 19.61 -19.44
N ARG A 555 -17.34 18.74 -18.74
CA ARG A 555 -17.42 17.28 -18.96
C ARG A 555 -18.81 16.74 -18.66
N GLN A 556 -19.44 17.17 -17.57
CA GLN A 556 -20.79 16.76 -17.20
C GLN A 556 -21.81 17.21 -18.25
N ALA A 557 -21.75 18.46 -18.69
CA ALA A 557 -22.62 19.01 -19.73
C ALA A 557 -22.45 18.24 -21.05
N LEU A 558 -21.21 17.96 -21.48
CA LEU A 558 -20.95 17.14 -22.66
C LEU A 558 -21.49 15.72 -22.53
N THR A 559 -21.35 15.08 -21.37
CA THR A 559 -21.91 13.75 -21.12
C THR A 559 -23.43 13.77 -21.20
N ARG A 560 -24.08 14.76 -20.59
CA ARG A 560 -25.54 14.93 -20.68
C ARG A 560 -26.00 15.21 -22.11
N LEU A 561 -25.28 16.04 -22.86
CA LEU A 561 -25.55 16.28 -24.29
C LEU A 561 -25.44 14.99 -25.11
N VAL A 562 -24.49 14.10 -24.80
CA VAL A 562 -24.37 12.78 -25.44
C VAL A 562 -25.52 11.86 -25.05
N GLU A 563 -25.91 11.82 -23.78
CA GLU A 563 -27.01 10.99 -23.29
C GLU A 563 -28.36 11.41 -23.89
N GLU A 564 -28.62 12.72 -23.97
CA GLU A 564 -29.87 13.27 -24.51
C GLU A 564 -29.97 13.14 -26.04
N ARG A 565 -28.82 13.10 -26.73
CA ARG A 565 -28.76 13.09 -28.20
C ARG A 565 -28.21 11.79 -28.79
N ALA A 566 -28.03 10.74 -27.99
CA ALA A 566 -27.65 9.42 -28.48
C ALA A 566 -28.66 8.97 -29.57
N PRO A 567 -28.18 8.48 -30.73
CA PRO A 567 -28.76 8.88 -32.01
C PRO A 567 -30.11 8.20 -32.31
N ALA A 568 -31.15 9.01 -32.48
CA ALA A 568 -32.12 8.76 -33.53
C ALA A 568 -31.35 8.89 -34.87
N ARG A 569 -31.01 7.75 -35.48
CA ARG A 569 -30.24 7.68 -36.75
C ARG A 569 -30.85 8.64 -37.79
N GLY A 570 -30.08 9.66 -38.19
CA GLY A 570 -30.42 10.54 -39.33
C GLY A 570 -30.59 12.03 -39.02
N ALA A 571 -30.47 12.48 -37.77
CA ALA A 571 -30.51 13.91 -37.45
C ALA A 571 -29.26 14.64 -37.96
N VAL A 572 -29.44 15.74 -38.69
CA VAL A 572 -28.35 16.60 -39.17
C VAL A 572 -27.58 17.16 -37.97
N PRO A 573 -26.24 17.03 -37.90
CA PRO A 573 -25.49 17.55 -36.77
C PRO A 573 -25.61 19.07 -36.67
N GLU A 574 -26.22 19.53 -35.58
CA GLU A 574 -26.41 20.95 -35.28
C GLU A 574 -25.06 21.69 -35.39
N PRO A 575 -24.97 22.75 -36.22
CA PRO A 575 -23.71 23.46 -36.45
C PRO A 575 -23.14 24.09 -35.18
N GLU A 576 -23.99 24.46 -34.23
CA GLU A 576 -23.58 25.03 -32.95
C GLU A 576 -22.85 24.00 -32.06
N LEU A 577 -23.33 22.75 -32.04
CA LEU A 577 -22.70 21.67 -31.28
C LEU A 577 -21.34 21.28 -31.88
N ARG A 578 -21.24 21.28 -33.21
CA ARG A 578 -19.95 21.07 -33.91
C ARG A 578 -18.96 22.16 -33.53
N THR A 579 -19.38 23.43 -33.58
CA THR A 579 -18.55 24.59 -33.22
C THR A 579 -18.09 24.50 -31.77
N LEU A 580 -18.99 24.16 -30.84
CA LEU A 580 -18.66 23.94 -29.44
C LEU A 580 -17.59 22.86 -29.26
N VAL A 581 -17.75 21.71 -29.91
CA VAL A 581 -16.76 20.62 -29.81
C VAL A 581 -15.42 21.04 -30.40
N GLU A 582 -15.40 21.77 -31.52
CA GLU A 582 -14.16 22.34 -32.08
C GLU A 582 -13.46 23.32 -31.15
N GLU A 583 -14.20 24.17 -30.44
CA GLU A 583 -13.67 25.07 -29.40
C GLU A 583 -13.07 24.27 -28.24
N LEU A 584 -13.80 23.26 -27.74
CA LEU A 584 -13.37 22.43 -26.62
C LEU A 584 -12.18 21.54 -26.96
N LEU A 585 -12.01 21.14 -28.22
CA LEU A 585 -10.81 20.46 -28.71
C LEU A 585 -9.55 21.35 -28.69
N ARG A 586 -9.69 22.67 -28.51
CA ARG A 586 -8.57 23.61 -28.33
C ARG A 586 -8.44 24.14 -26.89
N HIS A 587 -9.23 23.59 -25.96
CA HIS A 587 -9.25 24.03 -24.57
C HIS A 587 -7.89 23.83 -23.87
N PRO A 588 -7.45 24.73 -22.97
CA PRO A 588 -6.13 24.65 -22.31
C PRO A 588 -5.91 23.34 -21.54
N ARG A 589 -6.96 22.79 -20.95
CA ARG A 589 -6.91 21.52 -20.20
C ARG A 589 -7.05 20.31 -21.13
N ALA A 590 -6.06 19.41 -21.13
CA ALA A 590 -6.06 18.19 -21.94
C ALA A 590 -7.25 17.26 -21.63
N GLY A 591 -7.68 17.19 -20.37
CA GLY A 591 -8.86 16.39 -19.98
C GLY A 591 -10.16 16.85 -20.64
N VAL A 592 -10.34 18.15 -20.89
CA VAL A 592 -11.51 18.68 -21.61
C VAL A 592 -11.40 18.35 -23.10
N ARG A 593 -10.21 18.51 -23.71
CA ARG A 593 -9.97 18.15 -25.13
C ARG A 593 -10.26 16.68 -25.41
N LEU A 594 -9.76 15.78 -24.56
CA LEU A 594 -9.99 14.34 -24.69
C LEU A 594 -11.47 13.97 -24.48
N HIS A 595 -12.17 14.64 -23.55
CA HIS A 595 -13.59 14.40 -23.33
C HIS A 595 -14.43 14.90 -24.52
N ALA A 596 -14.11 16.07 -25.06
CA ALA A 596 -14.73 16.60 -26.28
C ALA A 596 -14.49 15.68 -27.48
N HIS A 597 -13.28 15.12 -27.63
CA HIS A 597 -12.99 14.12 -28.67
C HIS A 597 -13.83 12.85 -28.52
N ARG A 598 -13.97 12.33 -27.30
CA ARG A 598 -14.84 11.16 -27.02
C ARG A 598 -16.31 11.47 -27.30
N ALA A 599 -16.79 12.64 -26.86
CA ALA A 599 -18.15 13.09 -27.14
C ALA A 599 -18.38 13.21 -28.65
N SER A 600 -17.41 13.74 -29.40
CA SER A 600 -17.50 13.88 -30.86
C SER A 600 -17.72 12.55 -31.58
N ARG A 601 -17.18 11.44 -31.04
CA ARG A 601 -17.38 10.09 -31.60
C ARG A 601 -18.81 9.59 -31.43
N ALA A 602 -19.48 10.00 -30.34
CA ALA A 602 -20.85 9.61 -30.05
C ALA A 602 -21.88 10.54 -30.71
N LEU A 603 -21.53 11.82 -30.88
CA LEU A 603 -22.42 12.87 -31.39
C LEU A 603 -22.41 13.00 -32.91
N PHE A 604 -21.32 12.65 -33.59
CA PHE A 604 -21.16 12.90 -35.02
C PHE A 604 -20.89 11.62 -35.82
N ASP A 605 -21.13 11.70 -37.13
CA ASP A 605 -20.77 10.65 -38.07
C ASP A 605 -19.25 10.42 -38.14
N ARG A 606 -18.85 9.29 -38.75
CA ARG A 606 -17.45 8.85 -38.81
C ARG A 606 -16.54 9.87 -39.49
N ASP A 607 -17.02 10.55 -40.53
CA ASP A 607 -16.21 11.49 -41.33
C ASP A 607 -16.04 12.82 -40.58
N THR A 608 -17.11 13.30 -39.94
CA THR A 608 -17.06 14.47 -39.06
C THR A 608 -16.15 14.21 -37.86
N HIS A 609 -16.25 13.04 -37.23
CA HIS A 609 -15.35 12.65 -36.14
C HIS A 609 -13.88 12.57 -36.59
N ALA A 610 -13.62 11.98 -37.77
CA ALA A 610 -12.28 11.93 -38.34
C ALA A 610 -11.73 13.34 -38.63
N ARG A 611 -12.54 14.23 -39.22
CA ARG A 611 -12.18 15.63 -39.44
C ARG A 611 -11.86 16.35 -38.14
N LEU A 612 -12.65 16.19 -37.09
CA LEU A 612 -12.37 16.79 -35.78
C LEU A 612 -11.08 16.23 -35.16
N THR A 613 -10.76 14.97 -35.45
CA THR A 613 -9.54 14.32 -34.97
C THR A 613 -8.27 14.92 -35.58
N THR A 614 -8.33 15.51 -36.79
CA THR A 614 -7.15 16.15 -37.39
C THR A 614 -6.67 17.37 -36.60
N LEU A 615 -7.57 18.09 -35.93
CA LEU A 615 -7.24 19.23 -35.07
C LEU A 615 -6.29 18.83 -33.92
N LEU A 616 -6.37 17.56 -33.48
CA LEU A 616 -5.54 17.02 -32.41
C LEU A 616 -4.14 16.57 -32.86
N LEU A 617 -3.85 16.56 -34.17
CA LEU A 617 -2.50 16.24 -34.69
C LEU A 617 -1.48 17.34 -34.39
N SER A 618 -1.93 18.52 -33.98
CA SER A 618 -1.09 19.65 -33.57
C SER A 618 -1.21 19.97 -32.07
N ASP A 619 -1.68 19.02 -31.25
CA ASP A 619 -1.83 19.19 -29.81
C ASP A 619 -0.46 19.33 -29.10
N PRO A 620 -0.35 20.17 -28.04
CA PRO A 620 0.88 20.28 -27.25
C PRO A 620 1.27 18.97 -26.54
N SER A 621 0.30 18.09 -26.24
CA SER A 621 0.55 16.79 -25.65
C SER A 621 0.87 15.74 -26.72
N GLN A 622 2.08 15.19 -26.67
CA GLN A 622 2.51 14.09 -27.54
C GLN A 622 1.60 12.86 -27.48
N ASP A 623 0.93 12.63 -26.35
CA ASP A 623 0.02 11.50 -26.18
C ASP A 623 -1.28 11.70 -26.96
N VAL A 624 -1.77 12.94 -26.99
CA VAL A 624 -2.94 13.33 -27.78
C VAL A 624 -2.63 13.27 -29.27
N VAL A 625 -1.48 13.76 -29.71
CA VAL A 625 -1.03 13.64 -31.11
C VAL A 625 -0.91 12.18 -31.54
N ARG A 626 -0.31 11.33 -30.69
CA ARG A 626 -0.19 9.89 -30.95
C ARG A 626 -1.55 9.20 -31.08
N MET A 627 -2.49 9.55 -30.21
CA MET A 627 -3.86 9.05 -30.24
C MET A 627 -4.56 9.48 -31.52
N ALA A 628 -4.46 10.75 -31.91
CA ALA A 628 -5.07 11.28 -33.12
C ALA A 628 -4.54 10.57 -34.37
N ALA A 629 -3.21 10.40 -34.48
CA ALA A 629 -2.58 9.72 -35.60
C ALA A 629 -3.08 8.27 -35.73
N ARG A 630 -3.18 7.53 -34.61
CA ARG A 630 -3.70 6.16 -34.59
C ARG A 630 -5.18 6.09 -34.95
N THR A 631 -5.98 7.02 -34.45
CA THR A 631 -7.42 7.06 -34.73
C THR A 631 -7.67 7.28 -36.21
N LEU A 632 -6.94 8.21 -36.84
CA LEU A 632 -7.03 8.48 -38.27
C LEU A 632 -6.52 7.31 -39.13
N GLY A 633 -5.40 6.69 -38.72
CA GLY A 633 -4.88 5.48 -39.36
C GLY A 633 -5.87 4.33 -39.35
N ARG A 634 -6.49 4.04 -38.20
CA ARG A 634 -7.53 3.00 -38.08
C ARG A 634 -8.82 3.36 -38.83
N ALA A 635 -9.15 4.64 -38.88
CA ALA A 635 -10.31 5.11 -39.61
C ALA A 635 -10.11 5.00 -41.13
N GLY A 636 -8.87 4.89 -41.62
CA GLY A 636 -8.58 4.92 -43.05
C GLY A 636 -9.02 6.23 -43.70
N TRP A 637 -9.02 7.34 -42.95
CA TRP A 637 -9.50 8.62 -43.45
C TRP A 637 -8.40 9.34 -44.25
N GLU A 638 -8.37 9.08 -45.56
CA GLU A 638 -7.33 9.54 -46.49
C GLU A 638 -7.02 11.04 -46.44
N PRO A 639 -7.97 11.96 -46.20
CA PRO A 639 -7.64 13.38 -46.16
C PRO A 639 -6.68 13.78 -45.02
N ALA A 640 -6.40 12.90 -44.04
CA ALA A 640 -5.38 13.12 -43.01
C ALA A 640 -3.96 12.78 -43.45
N LEU A 641 -3.77 12.12 -44.60
CA LEU A 641 -2.45 11.68 -45.07
C LEU A 641 -1.40 12.80 -45.08
N PRO A 642 -1.67 14.03 -45.57
CA PRO A 642 -0.68 15.10 -45.53
C PRO A 642 -0.21 15.45 -44.11
N ASP A 643 -1.13 15.52 -43.15
CA ASP A 643 -0.81 15.84 -41.76
C ASP A 643 -0.06 14.69 -41.08
N LEU A 644 -0.41 13.44 -41.36
CA LEU A 644 0.30 12.26 -40.88
C LEU A 644 1.73 12.19 -41.43
N VAL A 645 1.93 12.50 -42.71
CA VAL A 645 3.27 12.55 -43.32
C VAL A 645 4.13 13.65 -42.68
N ARG A 646 3.55 14.81 -42.34
CA ARG A 646 4.27 15.87 -41.62
C ARG A 646 4.77 15.40 -40.25
N LEU A 647 4.05 14.51 -39.58
CA LEU A 647 4.45 13.97 -38.27
C LEU A 647 5.66 13.00 -38.34
N LEU A 648 6.08 12.55 -39.52
CA LEU A 648 7.31 11.77 -39.68
C LEU A 648 8.57 12.57 -39.32
N ASP A 649 8.50 13.90 -39.36
CA ASP A 649 9.60 14.81 -38.95
C ASP A 649 9.39 15.38 -37.54
N HIS A 650 8.46 14.82 -36.76
CA HIS A 650 8.19 15.32 -35.42
C HIS A 650 9.38 15.09 -34.48
N ALA A 651 9.66 16.05 -33.57
CA ALA A 651 10.81 15.99 -32.66
C ALA A 651 10.81 14.74 -31.76
N LYS A 652 9.63 14.34 -31.29
CA LYS A 652 9.45 13.18 -30.39
C LYS A 652 9.38 11.85 -31.17
N PRO A 653 10.25 10.85 -30.88
CA PRO A 653 10.27 9.56 -31.58
C PRO A 653 8.95 8.79 -31.53
N VAL A 654 8.24 8.87 -30.39
CA VAL A 654 6.96 8.17 -30.19
C VAL A 654 5.84 8.69 -31.11
N VAL A 655 5.91 9.94 -31.54
CA VAL A 655 4.96 10.53 -32.50
C VAL A 655 5.33 10.11 -33.92
N ARG A 656 6.63 10.14 -34.28
CA ARG A 656 7.10 9.65 -35.57
C ARG A 656 6.72 8.20 -35.81
N LYS A 657 6.88 7.35 -34.80
CA LYS A 657 6.47 5.95 -34.87
C LYS A 657 4.96 5.81 -35.11
N ALA A 658 4.12 6.54 -34.39
CA ALA A 658 2.67 6.45 -34.58
C ALA A 658 2.21 6.98 -35.94
N ALA A 659 2.87 8.00 -36.48
CA ALA A 659 2.64 8.49 -37.83
C ALA A 659 3.04 7.44 -38.88
N ARG A 660 4.22 6.82 -38.71
CA ARG A 660 4.68 5.69 -39.53
C ARG A 660 3.70 4.53 -39.51
N ASP A 661 3.32 4.06 -38.32
CA ASP A 661 2.36 2.96 -38.15
C ASP A 661 1.02 3.27 -38.84
N ALA A 662 0.52 4.51 -38.71
CA ALA A 662 -0.71 4.95 -39.37
C ALA A 662 -0.57 4.93 -40.88
N LEU A 663 0.52 5.47 -41.43
CA LEU A 663 0.80 5.50 -42.88
C LEU A 663 0.98 4.12 -43.47
N VAL A 664 1.65 3.20 -42.75
CA VAL A 664 1.72 1.78 -43.14
C VAL A 664 0.33 1.16 -43.15
N GLY A 665 -0.52 1.48 -42.17
CA GLY A 665 -1.92 1.04 -42.13
C GLY A 665 -2.79 1.55 -43.28
N PHE A 666 -2.45 2.70 -43.88
CA PHE A 666 -3.08 3.20 -45.12
C PHE A 666 -2.60 2.46 -46.37
N GLY A 667 -1.46 1.77 -46.30
CA GLY A 667 -0.90 1.00 -47.41
C GLY A 667 -0.69 1.84 -48.68
N GLY A 668 -1.14 1.29 -49.82
CA GLY A 668 -1.02 1.94 -51.13
C GLY A 668 -1.58 3.37 -51.19
N ALA A 669 -2.61 3.70 -50.41
CA ALA A 669 -3.21 5.05 -50.39
C ALA A 669 -2.23 6.13 -49.90
N ALA A 670 -1.25 5.78 -49.06
CA ALA A 670 -0.24 6.71 -48.56
C ALA A 670 0.90 6.97 -49.55
N VAL A 671 1.13 6.06 -50.52
CA VAL A 671 2.29 6.09 -51.43
C VAL A 671 2.38 7.38 -52.25
N PRO A 672 1.29 7.90 -52.88
CA PRO A 672 1.38 9.11 -53.69
C PRO A 672 1.81 10.34 -52.89
N VAL A 673 1.30 10.49 -51.66
CA VAL A 673 1.63 11.62 -50.78
C VAL A 673 3.07 11.49 -50.27
N LEU A 674 3.48 10.30 -49.85
CA LEU A 674 4.85 10.01 -49.39
C LEU A 674 5.91 10.28 -50.46
N ARG A 675 5.68 9.81 -51.71
CA ARG A 675 6.58 10.05 -52.85
C ARG A 675 6.68 11.53 -53.19
N ARG A 676 5.56 12.26 -53.14
CA ARG A 676 5.55 13.71 -53.37
C ARG A 676 6.37 14.44 -52.30
N THR A 677 6.22 14.09 -51.03
CA THR A 677 6.99 14.72 -49.95
C THR A 677 8.46 14.32 -49.95
N GLU A 678 8.79 13.06 -50.28
CA GLU A 678 10.16 12.57 -50.43
C GLU A 678 10.93 13.37 -51.49
N ALA A 679 10.30 13.61 -52.65
CA ALA A 679 10.91 14.36 -53.75
C ALA A 679 11.31 15.80 -53.35
N HIS A 680 10.53 16.42 -52.46
CA HIS A 680 10.75 17.78 -51.98
C HIS A 680 11.53 17.84 -50.65
N ALA A 681 11.85 16.69 -50.05
CA ALA A 681 12.57 16.62 -48.78
C ALA A 681 14.09 16.83 -48.97
N ARG A 682 14.72 17.46 -47.97
CA ARG A 682 16.18 17.60 -47.89
C ARG A 682 16.86 16.23 -47.80
N PRO A 683 18.11 16.06 -48.32
CA PRO A 683 18.77 14.75 -48.39
C PRO A 683 18.86 14.01 -47.05
N ASP A 684 19.07 14.72 -45.94
CA ASP A 684 19.14 14.20 -44.58
C ASP A 684 17.80 13.66 -44.04
N ARG A 685 16.67 14.15 -44.59
CA ARG A 685 15.32 13.77 -44.17
C ARG A 685 14.64 12.78 -45.11
N ARG A 686 15.20 12.54 -46.31
CA ARG A 686 14.70 11.52 -47.24
C ARG A 686 14.56 10.12 -46.62
N PRO A 687 15.49 9.64 -45.75
CA PRO A 687 15.36 8.35 -45.08
C PRO A 687 14.01 8.15 -44.36
N LEU A 688 13.47 9.22 -43.75
CA LEU A 688 12.22 9.16 -43.00
C LEU A 688 11.03 8.73 -43.86
N TYR A 689 11.04 9.07 -45.15
CA TYR A 689 9.97 8.74 -46.10
C TYR A 689 10.28 7.45 -46.87
N THR A 690 11.53 7.24 -47.27
CA THR A 690 11.95 6.03 -48.00
C THR A 690 11.76 4.77 -47.17
N ASP A 691 12.03 4.82 -45.88
CA ASP A 691 11.85 3.66 -45.00
C ASP A 691 10.37 3.28 -44.90
N VAL A 692 9.47 4.26 -44.82
CA VAL A 692 8.01 4.01 -44.75
C VAL A 692 7.50 3.45 -46.07
N LEU A 693 8.00 3.97 -47.20
CA LEU A 693 7.69 3.42 -48.52
C LEU A 693 8.20 1.98 -48.69
N ALA A 694 9.39 1.68 -48.17
CA ALA A 694 9.95 0.32 -48.16
C ALA A 694 9.09 -0.62 -47.30
N GLU A 695 8.68 -0.18 -46.09
CA GLU A 695 7.79 -0.93 -45.21
C GLU A 695 6.43 -1.21 -45.85
N ILE A 696 5.81 -0.21 -46.51
CA ILE A 696 4.55 -0.40 -47.25
C ILE A 696 4.73 -1.42 -48.37
N SER A 697 5.85 -1.37 -49.11
CA SER A 697 6.13 -2.33 -50.19
C SER A 697 6.41 -3.74 -49.68
N ALA A 698 7.04 -3.88 -48.52
CA ALA A 698 7.32 -5.16 -47.88
C ALA A 698 6.06 -5.78 -47.24
N ALA A 699 5.11 -4.95 -46.80
CA ALA A 699 3.85 -5.39 -46.22
C ALA A 699 2.86 -5.98 -47.25
N GLY A 700 3.12 -5.82 -48.56
CA GLY A 700 2.37 -6.50 -49.62
C GLY A 700 0.87 -6.18 -49.66
N VAL A 701 0.49 -4.92 -49.39
CA VAL A 701 -0.90 -4.43 -49.45
C VAL A 701 -1.15 -3.60 -50.70
#